data_AF-A0A9Q0N139-F1
#
_entry.id   AF-A0A9Q0N139-F1
#
_cell.length_a   1.000
_cell.length_b   1.000
_cell.length_c   1.000
_cell.angle_alpha   90.00
_cell.angle_beta   90.00
_cell.angle_gamma   90.00
#
_symmetry.space_group_name_H-M   'P 1'
#
loop_
_entity.id
_entity.type
_entity.pdbx_description
1 polymer ?
#
loop_
_entity_poly.entity_id
_entity_poly.type
_entity_poly.pdbx_seq_one_letter_code
_entity_poly.pdbx_strand_id
1 'polypeptide(L)'
;MEVMEEGNLMDRVPVLLQRDMQYYQEHQSVLQETLCPGVVGGKLDFPRYASFAAVKIVHWWEDEYYAAYKKNSGLLNLDEIGDDGDEGNNSLNLNAKVIVKSSDPERFVGSVTKSADKLLDHIHTLSQEALDHADLTVLTATIGASALIKNALWVYLQSVTKSICPPKGDENGGSLKLSYKQYSEMTEALAERLLDLHCRLLSLYIIQDADCLNWECNQPFFESERGSYTIQMWNVYLQGTKHNLWNSVPPNMAQRVYAGMLNETLSLLTVRYTQTVPSQSRSQLLLVDVCNLLLCVSEILPSICENGEQYVGLNLNSQSKIIRDVHAKCQELFCCLLLRGISLGNLYKIMRKGPSSVNMFNSGHGLPSPWITFSLPKLFPPNQNGQWATKCSDFASNTAIALELKVLLNSPQANWAHLLKILLMRDSLVSSIIHHHLMRNIPTSDCFYPSLDQPFMNQKKFSSKCEGFLCGKECNKIADWISGEIDPVGQTNYQVVLALTYIIVLTGKSSDISNTIVSSLDKSQIKDWQFALDRRQVWNQKRPPWLEAILHLIYPVLDPVIHMLIVAVQTGATMYQAMSLAISCLTEMWDCIPDSLYTVSVALADVISTEIRPLGESVLIQILFSALYTKLLEASKTETIDSDGVPSSPQVQEQKSSICNVLAEAICSIDEDNKHTESITALINYARESQRSRGDLDDVAEGAGLSFVSTVKMDDLHGGHQSTPSTRSGEEYNVENADYISEMLVSDILTSSIGKQSLKLLYNYLRKNSEWLFQKLNVSDIELSEFKLLPGQNITEEEDNLLNLMFHIGHQPFDQLLTGGIKIDYNHWFQTPMSITTERAWLQISQRYEFQENVKLSVQETVMVAFITSQCKS
;
A
#
# COMPACT_ATOMS: atom_id res chain seq x y z
N MET A 1 -9.03 -19.59 30.45
CA MET A 1 -7.89 -18.64 30.51
C MET A 1 -8.19 -17.37 31.33
N GLU A 2 -9.44 -17.07 31.69
CA GLU A 2 -9.77 -15.89 32.51
C GLU A 2 -9.15 -15.96 33.91
N VAL A 3 -8.24 -15.04 34.19
CA VAL A 3 -7.68 -14.77 35.53
C VAL A 3 -8.64 -13.82 36.23
N MET A 4 -8.89 -14.01 37.53
CA MET A 4 -9.71 -13.07 38.31
C MET A 4 -9.25 -11.63 38.04
N GLU A 5 -10.18 -10.77 37.64
CA GLU A 5 -9.88 -9.38 37.23
C GLU A 5 -9.45 -8.51 38.41
N GLU A 6 -9.62 -8.96 39.66
CA GLU A 6 -9.26 -8.21 40.87
C GLU A 6 -7.85 -8.60 41.37
N GLY A 7 -6.88 -7.66 41.31
CA GLY A 7 -5.54 -7.86 41.88
C GLY A 7 -4.46 -6.92 41.32
N ASN A 8 -3.30 -6.84 41.99
CA ASN A 8 -2.14 -6.08 41.49
C ASN A 8 -1.60 -6.73 40.21
N LEU A 9 -1.12 -5.93 39.24
CA LEU A 9 -0.52 -6.42 37.99
C LEU A 9 0.56 -7.49 38.24
N MET A 10 1.37 -7.29 39.29
CA MET A 10 2.50 -8.17 39.62
C MET A 10 2.10 -9.59 40.07
N ASP A 11 0.85 -9.76 40.53
CA ASP A 11 0.30 -11.05 40.95
C ASP A 11 -0.43 -11.75 39.79
N ARG A 12 -1.07 -10.96 38.91
CA ARG A 12 -1.85 -11.47 37.76
C ARG A 12 -0.96 -12.04 36.66
N VAL A 13 0.14 -11.36 36.33
CA VAL A 13 1.01 -11.75 35.20
C VAL A 13 1.60 -13.16 35.36
N PRO A 14 2.20 -13.55 36.52
CA PRO A 14 2.71 -14.91 36.69
C PRO A 14 1.65 -16.00 36.51
N VAL A 15 0.43 -15.78 37.02
CA VAL A 15 -0.67 -16.74 36.91
C VAL A 15 -1.11 -16.90 35.45
N LEU A 16 -1.18 -15.80 34.70
CA LEU A 16 -1.50 -15.81 33.27
C LEU A 16 -0.46 -16.61 32.48
N LEU A 17 0.83 -16.32 32.68
CA LEU A 17 1.93 -17.00 31.97
C LEU A 17 2.02 -18.49 32.35
N GLN A 18 1.79 -18.84 33.61
CA GLN A 18 1.73 -20.24 34.05
C GLN A 18 0.60 -21.00 33.35
N ARG A 19 -0.59 -20.40 33.22
CA ARG A 19 -1.73 -21.00 32.52
C ARG A 19 -1.50 -21.11 31.01
N ASP A 20 -0.87 -20.10 30.41
CA ASP A 20 -0.49 -20.12 29.00
C ASP A 20 0.50 -21.27 28.71
N MET A 21 1.49 -21.47 29.60
CA MET A 21 2.43 -22.59 29.50
C MET A 21 1.75 -23.96 29.72
N GLN A 22 0.82 -24.07 30.67
CA GLN A 22 0.03 -25.29 30.87
C GLN A 22 -0.81 -25.62 29.64
N TYR A 23 -1.45 -24.61 29.04
CA TYR A 23 -2.22 -24.78 27.81
C TYR A 23 -1.33 -25.29 26.67
N TYR A 24 -0.14 -24.70 26.49
CA TYR A 24 0.84 -25.16 25.51
C TYR A 24 1.25 -26.62 25.76
N GLN A 25 1.57 -27.00 27.00
CA GLN A 25 1.94 -28.37 27.35
C GLN A 25 0.84 -29.39 27.01
N GLU A 26 -0.43 -29.01 27.20
CA GLU A 26 -1.59 -29.87 26.91
C GLU A 26 -1.96 -29.94 25.42
N HIS A 27 -1.89 -28.82 24.70
CA HIS A 27 -2.47 -28.68 23.35
C HIS A 27 -1.42 -28.48 22.25
N GLN A 28 -0.14 -28.34 22.59
CA GLN A 28 0.95 -28.03 21.66
C GLN A 28 0.63 -26.83 20.76
N SER A 29 0.00 -25.81 21.33
CA SER A 29 -0.37 -24.59 20.63
C SER A 29 -0.45 -23.42 21.62
N VAL A 30 -0.25 -22.21 21.12
CA VAL A 30 -0.40 -20.97 21.89
C VAL A 30 -1.69 -20.30 21.44
N LEU A 31 -2.51 -19.86 22.41
CA LEU A 31 -3.72 -19.11 22.08
C LEU A 31 -3.35 -17.77 21.46
N GLN A 32 -3.96 -17.48 20.31
CA GLN A 32 -3.73 -16.26 19.56
C GLN A 32 -5.00 -15.40 19.56
N GLU A 33 -4.84 -14.09 19.65
CA GLU A 33 -5.89 -13.11 19.41
C GLU A 33 -5.57 -12.29 18.16
N THR A 34 -6.62 -11.94 17.42
CA THR A 34 -6.50 -11.17 16.18
C THR A 34 -6.40 -9.68 16.50
N LEU A 35 -5.49 -8.97 15.84
CA LEU A 35 -5.44 -7.51 15.87
C LEU A 35 -6.33 -6.93 14.78
N CYS A 36 -6.86 -5.75 15.05
CA CYS A 36 -7.68 -4.99 14.12
C CYS A 36 -6.92 -4.78 12.80
N PRO A 37 -7.48 -5.18 11.63
CA PRO A 37 -6.83 -4.99 10.33
C PRO A 37 -6.51 -3.53 9.98
N GLY A 38 -7.17 -2.56 10.64
CA GLY A 38 -6.89 -1.14 10.49
C GLY A 38 -5.60 -0.68 11.18
N VAL A 39 -5.05 -1.48 12.10
CA VAL A 39 -3.85 -1.16 12.90
C VAL A 39 -2.62 -1.94 12.43
N VAL A 40 -2.82 -3.11 11.84
CA VAL A 40 -1.75 -3.99 11.32
C VAL A 40 -0.75 -3.20 10.48
N GLY A 41 0.54 -3.49 10.66
CA GLY A 41 1.68 -2.86 10.01
C GLY A 41 1.83 -1.37 10.35
N GLY A 42 1.91 -0.52 9.32
CA GLY A 42 2.20 0.90 9.47
C GLY A 42 3.62 1.17 9.99
N LYS A 43 3.86 2.38 10.51
CA LYS A 43 5.21 2.82 10.95
C LYS A 43 5.81 1.97 12.07
N LEU A 44 4.97 1.39 12.93
CA LEU A 44 5.41 0.52 14.03
C LEU A 44 5.41 -0.97 13.65
N ASP A 45 4.92 -1.32 12.46
CA ASP A 45 4.85 -2.69 11.97
C ASP A 45 4.06 -3.60 12.94
N PHE A 46 2.80 -3.28 13.25
CA PHE A 46 1.97 -4.10 14.14
C PHE A 46 1.68 -5.48 13.53
N PRO A 47 1.68 -6.56 14.36
CA PRO A 47 1.39 -7.90 13.88
C PRO A 47 -0.11 -8.09 13.58
N ARG A 48 -0.46 -9.15 12.84
CA ARG A 48 -1.86 -9.56 12.61
C ARG A 48 -2.45 -10.36 13.76
N TYR A 49 -1.62 -11.18 14.39
CA TYR A 49 -1.97 -11.99 15.55
C TYR A 49 -0.93 -11.77 16.63
N ALA A 50 -1.33 -11.87 17.89
CA ALA A 50 -0.42 -11.90 19.02
C ALA A 50 -0.90 -12.96 20.02
N SER A 51 0.00 -13.42 20.90
CA SER A 51 -0.42 -14.35 21.94
C SER A 51 -1.46 -13.70 22.85
N PHE A 52 -2.44 -14.49 23.27
CA PHE A 52 -3.49 -14.08 24.20
C PHE A 52 -2.89 -13.43 25.45
N ALA A 53 -1.80 -14.01 25.98
CA ALA A 53 -1.11 -13.48 27.14
C ALA A 53 -0.58 -12.05 26.91
N ALA A 54 0.03 -11.77 25.75
CA ALA A 54 0.52 -10.44 25.41
C ALA A 54 -0.63 -9.42 25.30
N VAL A 55 -1.73 -9.78 24.64
CA VAL A 55 -2.90 -8.88 24.50
C VAL A 55 -3.49 -8.52 25.86
N LYS A 56 -3.66 -9.49 26.76
CA LYS A 56 -4.16 -9.22 28.12
C LYS A 56 -3.21 -8.34 28.94
N ILE A 57 -1.91 -8.56 28.80
CA ILE A 57 -0.90 -7.73 29.48
C ILE A 57 -0.97 -6.28 28.99
N VAL A 58 -1.10 -6.04 27.68
CA VAL A 58 -1.26 -4.67 27.14
C VAL A 58 -2.55 -4.02 27.63
N HIS A 59 -3.67 -4.75 27.70
CA HIS A 59 -4.90 -4.24 28.32
C HIS A 59 -4.68 -3.77 29.75
N TRP A 60 -3.99 -4.57 30.58
CA TRP A 60 -3.70 -4.17 31.96
C TRP A 60 -2.69 -3.02 32.06
N TRP A 61 -1.77 -2.89 31.10
CA TRP A 61 -0.86 -1.75 31.01
C TRP A 61 -1.59 -0.44 30.69
N GLU A 62 -2.59 -0.48 29.81
CA GLU A 62 -3.46 0.67 29.52
C GLU A 62 -4.25 1.10 30.75
N ASP A 63 -4.81 0.16 31.51
CA ASP A 63 -5.51 0.47 32.77
C ASP A 63 -4.57 1.15 33.79
N GLU A 64 -3.34 0.65 33.94
CA GLU A 64 -2.31 1.25 34.79
C GLU A 64 -1.88 2.64 34.28
N TYR A 65 -1.72 2.82 32.96
CA TYR A 65 -1.37 4.11 32.35
C TYR A 65 -2.46 5.16 32.62
N TYR A 66 -3.72 4.81 32.36
CA TYR A 66 -4.84 5.70 32.63
C TYR A 66 -4.95 6.03 34.12
N ALA A 67 -4.71 5.05 35.00
CA ALA A 67 -4.71 5.28 36.44
C ALA A 67 -3.62 6.28 36.89
N ALA A 68 -2.43 6.24 36.27
CA ALA A 68 -1.28 7.09 36.58
C ALA A 68 -1.36 8.51 35.98
N TYR A 69 -1.77 8.64 34.72
CA TYR A 69 -1.73 9.91 33.97
C TYR A 69 -3.09 10.58 33.78
N LYS A 70 -4.21 9.90 34.10
CA LYS A 70 -5.59 10.37 33.90
C LYS A 70 -5.89 10.80 32.46
N LYS A 71 -5.21 10.17 31.50
CA LYS A 71 -5.33 10.40 30.06
C LYS A 71 -5.06 9.08 29.33
N ASN A 72 -5.67 8.90 28.16
CA ASN A 72 -5.38 7.78 27.27
C ASN A 72 -3.96 7.89 26.69
N SER A 73 -3.29 6.74 26.53
CA SER A 73 -1.93 6.67 25.98
C SER A 73 -1.86 7.00 24.49
N GLY A 74 -2.99 6.88 23.79
CA GLY A 74 -3.10 6.90 22.34
C GLY A 74 -3.00 5.51 21.69
N LEU A 75 -2.79 4.43 22.46
CA LEU A 75 -2.76 3.05 21.95
C LEU A 75 -4.18 2.46 21.80
N LEU A 76 -5.07 2.72 22.77
CA LEU A 76 -6.49 2.35 22.73
C LEU A 76 -7.36 3.61 22.57
N ASN A 77 -8.23 3.62 21.57
CA ASN A 77 -9.31 4.61 21.45
C ASN A 77 -10.43 4.27 22.44
N LEU A 78 -10.30 4.77 23.68
CA LEU A 78 -11.33 4.65 24.72
C LEU A 78 -12.40 5.77 24.64
N ASP A 79 -12.26 6.71 23.70
CA ASP A 79 -13.02 7.97 23.68
C ASP A 79 -14.51 7.84 23.27
N GLU A 80 -15.00 6.65 22.90
CA GLU A 80 -16.41 6.45 22.51
C GLU A 80 -17.04 5.21 23.19
N ILE A 81 -17.10 5.19 24.51
CA ILE A 81 -17.92 4.20 25.26
C ILE A 81 -19.03 4.89 26.08
N GLY A 82 -19.45 6.09 25.62
CA GLY A 82 -20.56 6.84 26.21
C GLY A 82 -21.84 6.89 25.35
N ASP A 83 -21.85 6.28 24.16
CA ASP A 83 -22.90 6.50 23.15
C ASP A 83 -23.48 5.22 22.53
N ASP A 84 -23.38 4.09 23.25
CA ASP A 84 -24.16 2.89 22.87
C ASP A 84 -25.52 2.97 23.58
N GLY A 85 -26.48 3.59 22.90
CA GLY A 85 -27.90 3.64 23.26
C GLY A 85 -28.60 2.29 23.09
N ASP A 86 -28.06 1.22 23.70
CA ASP A 86 -28.70 -0.09 23.74
C ASP A 86 -29.45 -0.25 25.08
N GLU A 87 -30.63 0.35 25.17
CA GLU A 87 -31.63 0.04 26.20
C GLU A 87 -32.18 -1.38 25.93
N GLY A 88 -31.41 -2.40 26.32
CA GLY A 88 -31.76 -3.79 26.03
C GLY A 88 -30.95 -4.82 26.81
N ASN A 89 -31.15 -4.89 28.14
CA ASN A 89 -30.84 -6.05 28.97
C ASN A 89 -29.47 -6.73 28.77
N ASN A 90 -28.40 -6.04 29.16
CA ASN A 90 -27.31 -6.62 29.94
C ASN A 90 -26.51 -5.46 30.55
N SER A 91 -26.88 -5.07 31.77
CA SER A 91 -26.21 -4.03 32.54
C SER A 91 -24.79 -4.44 32.92
N LEU A 92 -23.83 -4.22 32.01
CA LEU A 92 -22.42 -4.10 32.35
C LEU A 92 -22.08 -2.61 32.42
N ASN A 93 -22.42 -2.02 33.56
CA ASN A 93 -22.04 -0.67 33.97
C ASN A 93 -20.54 -0.42 33.75
N LEU A 94 -20.21 0.49 32.84
CA LEU A 94 -18.84 0.92 32.54
C LEU A 94 -18.19 1.80 33.63
N ASN A 95 -18.90 2.08 34.73
CA ASN A 95 -18.27 2.56 35.96
C ASN A 95 -17.55 1.45 36.77
N ALA A 96 -17.52 0.21 36.26
CA ALA A 96 -16.97 -0.96 36.98
C ALA A 96 -15.69 -1.58 36.41
N LYS A 97 -15.09 -1.06 35.32
CA LYS A 97 -13.93 -1.71 34.67
C LYS A 97 -12.56 -1.06 34.87
N VAL A 98 -12.43 -0.08 35.76
CA VAL A 98 -11.10 0.38 36.20
C VAL A 98 -10.62 -0.54 37.31
N ILE A 99 -9.90 -1.61 36.93
CA ILE A 99 -9.32 -2.58 37.87
C ILE A 99 -8.28 -1.91 38.78
N VAL A 100 -7.56 -0.92 38.26
CA VAL A 100 -6.49 -0.19 38.95
C VAL A 100 -7.02 1.08 39.60
N LYS A 101 -7.29 1.01 40.92
CA LYS A 101 -7.92 2.13 41.66
C LYS A 101 -7.01 3.35 41.82
N SER A 102 -5.69 3.18 41.85
CA SER A 102 -4.72 4.27 41.97
C SER A 102 -3.31 3.82 41.56
N SER A 103 -2.66 4.57 40.67
CA SER A 103 -1.27 4.39 40.25
C SER A 103 -0.58 5.75 40.15
N ASP A 104 0.76 5.77 40.12
CA ASP A 104 1.58 6.96 39.90
C ASP A 104 2.60 6.71 38.77
N PRO A 105 3.20 7.75 38.16
CA PRO A 105 4.14 7.59 37.06
C PRO A 105 5.31 6.61 37.33
N GLU A 106 5.85 6.61 38.55
CA GLU A 106 6.98 5.74 38.93
C GLU A 106 6.53 4.27 39.06
N ARG A 107 5.39 4.04 39.69
CA ARG A 107 4.77 2.73 39.86
C ARG A 107 4.34 2.14 38.52
N PHE A 108 3.80 2.96 37.62
CA PHE A 108 3.47 2.55 36.25
C PHE A 108 4.71 1.99 35.55
N VAL A 109 5.78 2.79 35.48
CA VAL A 109 7.04 2.42 34.85
C VAL A 109 7.62 1.13 35.46
N GLY A 110 7.65 1.04 36.79
CA GLY A 110 8.16 -0.14 37.49
C GLY A 110 7.32 -1.40 37.28
N SER A 111 5.99 -1.27 37.17
CA SER A 111 5.08 -2.41 36.99
C SER A 111 5.10 -2.92 35.55
N VAL A 112 5.11 -2.02 34.56
CA VAL A 112 5.23 -2.36 33.14
C VAL A 112 6.57 -3.03 32.86
N THR A 113 7.69 -2.45 33.31
CA THR A 113 9.03 -3.01 33.08
C THR A 113 9.16 -4.42 33.66
N LYS A 114 8.77 -4.63 34.92
CA LYS A 114 8.86 -5.96 35.56
C LYS A 114 7.92 -7.01 34.95
N SER A 115 6.76 -6.59 34.45
CA SER A 115 5.84 -7.52 33.77
C SER A 115 6.31 -7.83 32.35
N ALA A 116 6.94 -6.88 31.66
CA ALA A 116 7.61 -7.09 30.38
C ALA A 116 8.76 -8.09 30.54
N ASP A 117 9.60 -7.97 31.58
CA ASP A 117 10.69 -8.93 31.84
C ASP A 117 10.17 -10.37 31.99
N LYS A 118 9.10 -10.57 32.79
CA LYS A 118 8.49 -11.90 32.97
C LYS A 118 7.93 -12.48 31.68
N LEU A 119 7.29 -11.64 30.86
CA LEU A 119 6.76 -12.07 29.57
C LEU A 119 7.90 -12.38 28.58
N LEU A 120 9.01 -11.64 28.64
CA LEU A 120 10.18 -11.88 27.80
C LEU A 120 10.79 -13.26 28.08
N ASP A 121 10.95 -13.64 29.35
CA ASP A 121 11.42 -14.98 29.76
C ASP A 121 10.49 -16.10 29.26
N HIS A 122 9.18 -15.85 29.32
CA HIS A 122 8.17 -16.79 28.80
C HIS A 122 8.24 -16.93 27.28
N ILE A 123 8.33 -15.82 26.54
CA ILE A 123 8.50 -15.83 25.08
C ILE A 123 9.80 -16.54 24.69
N HIS A 124 10.89 -16.33 25.43
CA HIS A 124 12.15 -17.04 25.20
C HIS A 124 11.97 -18.55 25.34
N THR A 125 11.30 -19.01 26.38
CA THR A 125 11.00 -20.45 26.59
C THR A 125 10.16 -21.02 25.45
N LEU A 126 9.05 -20.36 25.09
CA LEU A 126 8.20 -20.80 23.97
C LEU A 126 8.93 -20.79 22.63
N SER A 127 9.85 -19.84 22.41
CA SER A 127 10.64 -19.78 21.18
C SER A 127 11.62 -20.95 21.06
N GLN A 128 12.18 -21.45 22.17
CA GLN A 128 13.05 -22.63 22.18
C GLN A 128 12.24 -23.89 21.87
N GLU A 129 11.10 -24.05 22.54
CA GLU A 129 10.18 -25.17 22.31
C GLU A 129 9.68 -25.23 20.85
N ALA A 130 9.34 -24.06 20.28
CA ALA A 130 8.94 -23.97 18.87
C ALA A 130 10.05 -24.42 17.91
N LEU A 131 11.33 -24.19 18.25
CA LEU A 131 12.46 -24.58 17.42
C LEU A 131 12.77 -26.07 17.54
N ASP A 132 12.72 -26.62 18.75
CA ASP A 132 12.97 -28.05 19.00
C ASP A 132 11.91 -28.93 18.31
N HIS A 133 10.68 -28.43 18.19
CA HIS A 133 9.57 -29.11 17.53
C HIS A 133 9.29 -28.64 16.09
N ALA A 134 10.03 -27.65 15.58
CA ALA A 134 9.79 -27.00 14.29
C ALA A 134 8.33 -26.51 14.09
N ASP A 135 7.73 -25.98 15.17
CA ASP A 135 6.35 -25.50 15.18
C ASP A 135 6.27 -24.03 14.75
N LEU A 136 5.89 -23.80 13.49
CA LEU A 136 5.69 -22.46 12.95
C LEU A 136 4.53 -21.71 13.63
N THR A 137 3.51 -22.39 14.14
CA THR A 137 2.34 -21.73 14.73
C THR A 137 2.69 -21.11 16.08
N VAL A 138 3.49 -21.80 16.88
CA VAL A 138 4.02 -21.29 18.14
C VAL A 138 5.03 -20.17 17.87
N LEU A 139 5.93 -20.36 16.88
CA LEU A 139 6.91 -19.35 16.52
C LEU A 139 6.23 -18.05 16.05
N THR A 140 5.22 -18.12 15.18
CA THR A 140 4.47 -16.93 14.73
C THR A 140 3.71 -16.25 15.86
N ALA A 141 3.14 -17.01 16.82
CA ALA A 141 2.52 -16.45 18.02
C ALA A 141 3.52 -15.67 18.89
N THR A 142 4.73 -16.22 19.09
CA THR A 142 5.79 -15.57 19.86
C THR A 142 6.33 -14.32 19.18
N ILE A 143 6.44 -14.31 17.85
CA ILE A 143 6.76 -13.13 17.04
C ILE A 143 5.69 -12.06 17.24
N GLY A 144 4.42 -12.42 17.10
CA GLY A 144 3.28 -11.52 17.31
C GLY A 144 3.28 -10.90 18.71
N ALA A 145 3.52 -11.71 19.75
CA ALA A 145 3.64 -11.25 21.12
C ALA A 145 4.79 -10.26 21.30
N SER A 146 5.99 -10.58 20.78
CA SER A 146 7.16 -9.72 20.88
C SER A 146 6.96 -8.39 20.17
N ALA A 147 6.41 -8.41 18.95
CA ALA A 147 6.13 -7.23 18.15
C ALA A 147 5.08 -6.31 18.80
N LEU A 148 3.98 -6.89 19.32
CA LEU A 148 2.94 -6.12 20.00
C LEU A 148 3.50 -5.39 21.23
N ILE A 149 4.26 -6.08 22.07
CA ILE A 149 4.83 -5.51 23.30
C ILE A 149 5.87 -4.45 22.98
N LYS A 150 6.76 -4.71 22.00
CA LYS A 150 7.70 -3.72 21.47
C LYS A 150 6.98 -2.42 21.08
N ASN A 151 5.86 -2.53 20.35
CA ASN A 151 5.12 -1.38 19.85
C ASN A 151 4.37 -0.64 20.96
N ALA A 152 3.76 -1.36 21.90
CA ALA A 152 3.11 -0.77 23.07
C ALA A 152 4.12 0.00 23.94
N LEU A 153 5.29 -0.60 24.23
CA LEU A 153 6.37 0.05 24.98
C LEU A 153 6.87 1.32 24.29
N TRP A 154 6.94 1.33 22.96
CA TRP A 154 7.31 2.54 22.22
C TRP A 154 6.28 3.66 22.39
N VAL A 155 4.98 3.34 22.33
CA VAL A 155 3.90 4.32 22.55
C VAL A 155 3.98 4.89 23.96
N TYR A 156 4.14 4.04 24.98
CA TYR A 156 4.32 4.52 26.36
C TYR A 156 5.57 5.39 26.52
N LEU A 157 6.69 4.98 25.94
CA LEU A 157 7.93 5.76 26.00
C LEU A 157 7.74 7.18 25.43
N GLN A 158 7.04 7.30 24.30
CA GLN A 158 6.73 8.61 23.70
C GLN A 158 5.79 9.43 24.58
N SER A 159 4.74 8.81 25.10
CA SER A 159 3.72 9.50 25.90
C SER A 159 4.26 9.94 27.26
N VAL A 160 5.07 9.13 27.92
CA VAL A 160 5.74 9.47 29.20
C VAL A 160 6.72 10.64 29.02
N THR A 161 7.53 10.61 27.96
CA THR A 161 8.51 11.68 27.67
C THR A 161 7.84 13.03 27.39
N LYS A 162 6.63 13.02 26.83
CA LYS A 162 5.85 14.23 26.52
C LYS A 162 4.88 14.65 27.64
N SER A 163 4.73 13.86 28.70
CA SER A 163 3.74 14.08 29.75
C SER A 163 4.13 15.23 30.70
N ILE A 164 3.13 15.87 31.30
CA ILE A 164 3.32 17.00 32.23
C ILE A 164 4.01 16.54 33.54
N CYS A 165 3.95 15.25 33.86
CA CYS A 165 4.48 14.67 35.11
C CYS A 165 5.36 13.44 34.82
N PRO A 166 6.61 13.63 34.33
CA PRO A 166 7.53 12.52 34.09
C PRO A 166 7.91 11.80 35.41
N PRO A 167 8.22 10.49 35.35
CA PRO A 167 8.67 9.71 36.51
C PRO A 167 10.01 10.25 37.04
N LYS A 168 10.14 10.42 38.37
CA LYS A 168 11.36 10.98 38.95
C LYS A 168 12.52 10.01 38.79
N GLY A 169 13.66 10.52 38.30
CA GLY A 169 14.86 9.72 38.07
C GLY A 169 14.83 8.87 36.79
N ASP A 170 13.74 8.89 36.02
CA ASP A 170 13.62 8.21 34.72
C ASP A 170 13.04 9.13 33.63
N GLU A 171 13.40 10.42 33.67
CA GLU A 171 12.82 11.48 32.81
C GLU A 171 13.02 11.25 31.31
N ASN A 172 14.06 10.49 30.93
CA ASN A 172 14.33 10.08 29.54
C ASN A 172 13.78 8.68 29.20
N GLY A 173 12.91 8.12 30.07
CA GLY A 173 12.28 6.80 29.94
C GLY A 173 13.25 5.63 29.96
N GLY A 174 14.38 5.73 30.66
CA GLY A 174 15.47 4.77 30.70
C GLY A 174 15.08 3.31 30.91
N SER A 175 14.22 2.98 31.88
CA SER A 175 13.80 1.60 32.13
C SER A 175 12.88 1.05 31.03
N LEU A 176 11.85 1.81 30.62
CA LEU A 176 10.98 1.47 29.49
C LEU A 176 11.75 1.36 28.17
N LYS A 177 12.74 2.22 27.96
CA LYS A 177 13.62 2.22 26.80
C LYS A 177 14.51 0.98 26.77
N LEU A 178 14.95 0.48 27.92
CA LEU A 178 15.68 -0.77 28.01
C LEU A 178 14.77 -1.95 27.62
N SER A 179 13.56 -2.03 28.18
CA SER A 179 12.59 -3.07 27.80
C SER A 179 12.24 -3.00 26.31
N TYR A 180 12.02 -1.80 25.77
CA TYR A 180 11.81 -1.61 24.33
C TYR A 180 12.96 -2.17 23.49
N LYS A 181 14.22 -1.91 23.88
CA LYS A 181 15.40 -2.46 23.20
C LYS A 181 15.45 -3.98 23.26
N GLN A 182 15.23 -4.57 24.44
CA GLN A 182 15.22 -6.03 24.62
C GLN A 182 14.16 -6.71 23.74
N TYR A 183 12.96 -6.13 23.67
CA TYR A 183 11.90 -6.64 22.79
C TYR A 183 12.20 -6.41 21.31
N SER A 184 12.89 -5.31 20.96
CA SER A 184 13.36 -5.09 19.59
C SER A 184 14.40 -6.14 19.18
N GLU A 185 15.36 -6.45 20.05
CA GLU A 185 16.37 -7.50 19.83
C GLU A 185 15.72 -8.89 19.74
N MET A 186 14.75 -9.18 20.61
CA MET A 186 14.00 -10.43 20.57
C MET A 186 13.20 -10.58 19.27
N THR A 187 12.52 -9.52 18.83
CA THR A 187 11.78 -9.50 17.57
C THR A 187 12.70 -9.80 16.37
N GLU A 188 13.90 -9.20 16.36
CA GLU A 188 14.89 -9.46 15.30
C GLU A 188 15.45 -10.88 15.35
N ALA A 189 15.79 -11.38 16.54
CA ALA A 189 16.27 -12.75 16.71
C ALA A 189 15.23 -13.78 16.24
N LEU A 190 13.95 -13.59 16.59
CA LEU A 190 12.88 -14.47 16.14
C LEU A 190 12.69 -14.45 14.61
N ALA A 191 12.86 -13.29 13.96
CA ALA A 191 12.81 -13.19 12.51
C ALA A 191 13.94 -13.95 11.82
N GLU A 192 15.17 -13.87 12.34
CA GLU A 192 16.31 -14.65 11.84
C GLU A 192 16.07 -16.16 12.00
N ARG A 193 15.44 -16.58 13.11
CA ARG A 193 15.09 -17.98 13.34
C ARG A 193 14.03 -18.49 12.37
N LEU A 194 12.99 -17.69 12.11
CA LEU A 194 11.98 -18.01 11.11
C LEU A 194 12.60 -18.15 9.70
N LEU A 195 13.52 -17.24 9.34
CA LEU A 195 14.28 -17.32 8.10
C LEU A 195 15.12 -18.59 8.00
N ASP A 196 15.89 -18.93 9.04
CA ASP A 196 16.73 -20.14 9.08
C ASP A 196 15.88 -21.41 8.90
N LEU A 197 14.75 -21.49 9.60
CA LEU A 197 13.82 -22.62 9.50
C LEU A 197 13.34 -22.84 8.05
N HIS A 198 12.84 -21.79 7.40
CA HIS A 198 12.39 -21.89 6.02
C HIS A 198 13.54 -22.21 5.04
N CYS A 199 14.72 -21.62 5.23
CA CYS A 199 15.88 -21.91 4.40
C CYS A 199 16.34 -23.36 4.54
N ARG A 200 16.32 -23.92 5.75
CA ARG A 200 16.64 -25.32 6.01
C ARG A 200 15.61 -26.25 5.38
N LEU A 201 14.33 -25.94 5.49
CA LEU A 201 13.26 -26.75 4.86
C LEU A 201 13.47 -26.82 3.34
N LEU A 202 13.69 -25.68 2.70
CA LEU A 202 13.97 -25.60 1.26
C LEU A 202 15.24 -26.36 0.89
N SER A 203 16.34 -26.12 1.61
CA SER A 203 17.67 -26.63 1.26
C SER A 203 17.85 -28.13 1.51
N LEU A 204 17.10 -28.71 2.45
CA LEU A 204 17.22 -30.12 2.83
C LEU A 204 16.16 -31.00 2.17
N TYR A 205 14.93 -30.51 1.97
CA TYR A 205 13.81 -31.34 1.53
C TYR A 205 13.31 -31.06 0.11
N ILE A 206 13.42 -29.81 -0.36
CA ILE A 206 12.87 -29.42 -1.67
C ILE A 206 13.96 -29.39 -2.74
N ILE A 207 15.12 -28.82 -2.40
CA ILE A 207 16.21 -28.55 -3.34
C ILE A 207 17.10 -29.79 -3.57
N GLN A 208 16.89 -30.90 -2.86
CA GLN A 208 17.73 -32.11 -2.87
C GLN A 208 17.02 -33.33 -3.49
N ASP A 209 16.66 -33.24 -4.78
CA ASP A 209 16.08 -34.37 -5.51
C ASP A 209 17.15 -35.15 -6.28
N ALA A 210 17.31 -36.45 -5.99
CA ALA A 210 18.40 -37.25 -6.56
C ALA A 210 18.30 -37.42 -8.08
N ASP A 211 17.08 -37.55 -8.62
CA ASP A 211 16.85 -37.81 -10.05
C ASP A 211 17.03 -36.54 -10.89
N CYS A 212 16.60 -35.39 -10.35
CA CYS A 212 16.84 -34.07 -10.95
C CYS A 212 18.33 -33.69 -10.95
N LEU A 213 19.08 -34.14 -9.94
CA LEU A 213 20.49 -33.78 -9.75
C LEU A 213 21.49 -34.74 -10.43
N ASN A 214 21.02 -35.78 -11.12
CA ASN A 214 21.88 -36.70 -11.86
C ASN A 214 22.26 -36.14 -13.25
N TRP A 215 23.18 -35.15 -13.26
CA TRP A 215 23.61 -34.41 -14.45
C TRP A 215 24.40 -35.25 -15.46
N GLU A 216 25.06 -36.31 -15.01
CA GLU A 216 25.90 -37.19 -15.85
C GLU A 216 25.10 -38.30 -16.54
N CYS A 217 23.80 -38.43 -16.25
CA CYS A 217 22.96 -39.49 -16.80
C CYS A 217 22.91 -39.44 -18.34
N ASN A 218 23.07 -40.60 -18.97
CA ASN A 218 23.03 -40.72 -20.44
C ASN A 218 21.60 -40.68 -21.02
N GLN A 219 20.57 -40.73 -20.18
CA GLN A 219 19.18 -40.63 -20.59
C GLN A 219 18.64 -39.20 -20.40
N PRO A 220 17.81 -38.71 -21.34
CA PRO A 220 17.14 -37.42 -21.16
C PRO A 220 16.22 -37.48 -19.94
N PHE A 221 16.08 -36.34 -19.26
CA PHE A 221 15.15 -36.23 -18.14
C PHE A 221 13.72 -36.20 -18.67
N PHE A 222 12.89 -37.20 -18.30
CA PHE A 222 11.50 -37.32 -18.76
C PHE A 222 11.34 -37.06 -20.27
N GLU A 223 12.19 -37.69 -21.08
CA GLU A 223 12.15 -37.57 -22.55
C GLU A 223 12.26 -36.12 -23.08
N SER A 224 12.77 -35.19 -22.24
CA SER A 224 12.85 -33.74 -22.49
C SER A 224 11.50 -33.04 -22.62
N GLU A 225 10.45 -33.61 -22.01
CA GLU A 225 9.10 -33.04 -22.03
C GLU A 225 8.86 -32.02 -20.91
N ARG A 226 9.72 -31.98 -19.88
CA ARG A 226 9.54 -31.10 -18.72
C ARG A 226 10.83 -30.68 -18.03
N GLY A 227 10.76 -29.59 -17.29
CA GLY A 227 11.80 -29.16 -16.34
C GLY A 227 11.79 -29.98 -15.04
N SER A 228 12.78 -29.73 -14.19
CA SER A 228 12.95 -30.43 -12.91
C SER A 228 11.82 -30.13 -11.93
N TYR A 229 11.47 -31.13 -11.11
CA TYR A 229 10.57 -30.94 -9.98
C TYR A 229 11.16 -30.01 -8.92
N THR A 230 12.50 -29.95 -8.82
CA THR A 230 13.19 -29.09 -7.86
C THR A 230 12.81 -27.62 -8.03
N ILE A 231 12.86 -27.08 -9.25
CA ILE A 231 12.52 -25.66 -9.49
C ILE A 231 11.01 -25.43 -9.36
N GLN A 232 10.20 -26.37 -9.84
CA GLN A 232 8.75 -26.31 -9.71
C GLN A 232 8.31 -26.24 -8.24
N MET A 233 8.78 -27.18 -7.41
CA MET A 233 8.43 -27.25 -5.99
C MET A 233 9.02 -26.09 -5.19
N TRP A 234 10.23 -25.61 -5.55
CA TRP A 234 10.82 -24.42 -4.96
C TRP A 234 9.94 -23.18 -5.18
N ASN A 235 9.46 -22.95 -6.41
CA ASN A 235 8.58 -21.83 -6.73
C ASN A 235 7.24 -21.94 -5.98
N VAL A 236 6.61 -23.12 -6.00
CA VAL A 236 5.35 -23.38 -5.30
C VAL A 236 5.49 -23.11 -3.80
N TYR A 237 6.59 -23.54 -3.20
CA TYR A 237 6.85 -23.30 -1.78
C TYR A 237 7.04 -21.81 -1.48
N LEU A 238 7.81 -21.08 -2.29
CA LEU A 238 7.99 -19.63 -2.09
C LEU A 238 6.68 -18.88 -2.23
N GLN A 239 5.88 -19.15 -3.26
CA GLN A 239 4.59 -18.48 -3.47
C GLN A 239 3.58 -18.84 -2.36
N GLY A 240 3.52 -20.11 -1.94
CA GLY A 240 2.66 -20.52 -0.81
C GLY A 240 3.09 -19.90 0.52
N THR A 241 4.41 -19.81 0.77
CA THR A 241 4.94 -19.19 1.99
C THR A 241 4.72 -17.68 2.01
N LYS A 242 4.72 -17.00 0.86
CA LYS A 242 4.39 -15.56 0.75
C LYS A 242 3.05 -15.25 1.42
N HIS A 243 1.99 -15.97 1.03
CA HIS A 243 0.66 -15.77 1.59
C HIS A 243 0.63 -16.05 3.11
N ASN A 244 1.30 -17.11 3.55
CA ASN A 244 1.38 -17.45 4.97
C ASN A 244 2.11 -16.38 5.79
N LEU A 245 3.26 -15.89 5.31
CA LEU A 245 4.02 -14.82 5.98
C LEU A 245 3.21 -13.52 6.03
N TRP A 246 2.56 -13.16 4.93
CA TRP A 246 1.77 -11.92 4.82
C TRP A 246 0.65 -11.92 5.84
N ASN A 247 0.11 -13.10 6.18
CA ASN A 247 -1.00 -13.26 7.11
C ASN A 247 -0.58 -13.61 8.55
N SER A 248 0.65 -14.06 8.82
CA SER A 248 1.03 -14.57 10.14
C SER A 248 1.94 -13.66 10.96
N VAL A 249 2.83 -12.88 10.33
CA VAL A 249 3.84 -12.05 11.01
C VAL A 249 3.69 -10.57 10.63
N PRO A 250 4.37 -9.63 11.34
CA PRO A 250 4.36 -8.22 10.95
C PRO A 250 4.74 -7.99 9.46
N PRO A 251 4.04 -7.11 8.72
CA PRO A 251 4.27 -6.89 7.29
C PRO A 251 5.72 -6.64 6.85
N ASN A 252 6.44 -5.71 7.49
CA ASN A 252 7.82 -5.39 7.09
C ASN A 252 8.76 -6.57 7.42
N MET A 253 8.51 -7.26 8.54
CA MET A 253 9.20 -8.50 8.87
C MET A 253 8.92 -9.59 7.83
N ALA A 254 7.67 -9.79 7.42
CA ALA A 254 7.27 -10.79 6.42
C ALA A 254 8.05 -10.59 5.12
N GLN A 255 8.09 -9.35 4.62
CA GLN A 255 8.82 -9.00 3.40
C GLN A 255 10.32 -9.25 3.54
N ARG A 256 10.92 -8.87 4.68
CA ARG A 256 12.35 -9.10 4.94
C ARG A 256 12.70 -10.59 5.03
N VAL A 257 11.92 -11.39 5.76
CA VAL A 257 12.12 -12.84 5.86
C VAL A 257 11.99 -13.47 4.49
N TYR A 258 10.97 -13.08 3.72
CA TYR A 258 10.77 -13.57 2.36
C TYR A 258 11.92 -13.22 1.41
N ALA A 259 12.44 -11.99 1.50
CA ALA A 259 13.60 -11.54 0.75
C ALA A 259 14.86 -12.35 1.12
N GLY A 260 15.06 -12.64 2.41
CA GLY A 260 16.12 -13.53 2.88
C GLY A 260 15.99 -14.94 2.31
N MET A 261 14.79 -15.52 2.34
CA MET A 261 14.52 -16.87 1.82
C MET A 261 14.87 -16.98 0.34
N LEU A 262 14.42 -16.01 -0.46
CA LEU A 262 14.77 -15.94 -1.88
C LEU A 262 16.29 -15.83 -2.05
N ASN A 263 16.94 -14.91 -1.33
CA ASN A 263 18.37 -14.65 -1.47
C ASN A 263 19.25 -15.86 -1.14
N GLU A 264 18.99 -16.53 -0.01
CA GLU A 264 19.79 -17.67 0.46
C GLU A 264 19.59 -18.90 -0.42
N THR A 265 18.34 -19.22 -0.78
CA THR A 265 18.07 -20.38 -1.62
C THR A 265 18.51 -20.15 -3.07
N LEU A 266 18.42 -18.93 -3.59
CA LEU A 266 18.96 -18.58 -4.90
C LEU A 266 20.48 -18.68 -4.92
N SER A 267 21.20 -18.43 -3.81
CA SER A 267 22.65 -18.68 -3.74
C SER A 267 22.97 -20.15 -4.03
N LEU A 268 22.24 -21.08 -3.40
CA LEU A 268 22.43 -22.52 -3.60
C LEU A 268 22.16 -22.94 -5.04
N LEU A 269 21.05 -22.48 -5.61
CA LEU A 269 20.67 -22.79 -7.00
C LEU A 269 21.68 -22.19 -7.98
N THR A 270 22.10 -20.94 -7.78
CA THR A 270 23.07 -20.26 -8.64
C THR A 270 24.40 -21.01 -8.67
N VAL A 271 24.96 -21.32 -7.51
CA VAL A 271 26.23 -22.08 -7.41
C VAL A 271 26.09 -23.43 -8.09
N ARG A 272 24.99 -24.14 -7.84
CA ARG A 272 24.74 -25.44 -8.45
C ARG A 272 24.70 -25.36 -9.98
N TYR A 273 23.79 -24.59 -10.55
CA TYR A 273 23.59 -24.57 -12.01
C TYR A 273 24.77 -23.95 -12.78
N THR A 274 25.56 -23.09 -12.14
CA THR A 274 26.77 -22.53 -12.76
C THR A 274 28.00 -23.43 -12.65
N GLN A 275 27.94 -24.52 -11.88
CA GLN A 275 29.05 -25.48 -11.67
C GLN A 275 28.76 -26.89 -12.19
N THR A 276 27.52 -27.20 -12.56
CA THR A 276 27.16 -28.53 -13.08
C THR A 276 27.77 -28.77 -14.44
N VAL A 277 28.20 -30.01 -14.71
CA VAL A 277 28.68 -30.44 -16.02
C VAL A 277 27.70 -31.49 -16.56
N PRO A 278 26.69 -31.08 -17.34
CA PRO A 278 25.66 -32.00 -17.82
C PRO A 278 26.20 -32.89 -18.95
N SER A 279 25.65 -34.10 -19.05
CA SER A 279 25.76 -34.92 -20.25
C SER A 279 25.06 -34.24 -21.44
N GLN A 280 25.30 -34.74 -22.65
CA GLN A 280 24.56 -34.28 -23.84
C GLN A 280 23.04 -34.39 -23.62
N SER A 281 22.57 -35.51 -23.07
CA SER A 281 21.16 -35.78 -22.81
C SER A 281 20.55 -34.90 -21.71
N ARG A 282 21.37 -34.36 -20.79
CA ARG A 282 20.92 -33.49 -19.69
C ARG A 282 21.16 -32.00 -19.92
N SER A 283 21.82 -31.63 -21.01
CA SER A 283 22.12 -30.24 -21.33
C SER A 283 20.85 -29.41 -21.54
N GLN A 284 19.79 -29.99 -22.13
CA GLN A 284 18.51 -29.29 -22.29
C GLN A 284 17.82 -29.02 -20.95
N LEU A 285 17.85 -29.98 -20.01
CA LEU A 285 17.28 -29.81 -18.67
C LEU A 285 17.90 -28.61 -17.95
N LEU A 286 19.24 -28.47 -18.01
CA LEU A 286 19.93 -27.33 -17.42
C LEU A 286 19.37 -25.99 -17.93
N LEU A 287 19.19 -25.86 -19.24
CA LEU A 287 18.69 -24.62 -19.85
C LEU A 287 17.25 -24.34 -19.45
N VAL A 288 16.41 -25.37 -19.39
CA VAL A 288 15.00 -25.27 -19.00
C VAL A 288 14.90 -24.85 -17.54
N ASP A 289 15.63 -25.51 -16.65
CA ASP A 289 15.65 -25.18 -15.22
C ASP A 289 16.10 -23.74 -14.97
N VAL A 290 17.20 -23.31 -15.62
CA VAL A 290 17.71 -21.94 -15.46
C VAL A 290 16.72 -20.92 -16.04
N CYS A 291 16.09 -21.21 -17.18
CA CYS A 291 15.06 -20.35 -17.75
C CYS A 291 13.85 -20.23 -16.80
N ASN A 292 13.31 -21.36 -16.33
CA ASN A 292 12.19 -21.39 -15.39
C ASN A 292 12.54 -20.66 -14.09
N LEU A 293 13.76 -20.82 -13.58
CA LEU A 293 14.23 -20.13 -12.39
C LEU A 293 14.22 -18.60 -12.58
N LEU A 294 14.71 -18.08 -13.70
CA LEU A 294 14.69 -16.65 -14.00
C LEU A 294 13.26 -16.08 -14.13
N LEU A 295 12.35 -16.85 -14.71
CA LEU A 295 10.94 -16.48 -14.84
C LEU A 295 10.23 -16.48 -13.47
N CYS A 296 10.43 -17.53 -12.67
CA CYS A 296 9.92 -17.60 -11.30
C CYS A 296 10.42 -16.42 -10.46
N VAL A 297 11.73 -16.11 -10.51
CA VAL A 297 12.28 -14.98 -9.77
C VAL A 297 11.66 -13.65 -10.24
N SER A 298 11.40 -13.47 -11.55
CA SER A 298 10.77 -12.24 -12.05
C SER A 298 9.36 -11.99 -11.52
N GLU A 299 8.62 -13.05 -11.16
CA GLU A 299 7.29 -12.98 -10.55
C GLU A 299 7.36 -12.84 -9.02
N ILE A 300 8.41 -13.34 -8.38
CA ILE A 300 8.61 -13.24 -6.93
C ILE A 300 9.18 -11.87 -6.54
N LEU A 301 10.12 -11.35 -7.32
CA LEU A 301 10.91 -10.15 -7.04
C LEU A 301 10.08 -8.90 -6.67
N PRO A 302 8.92 -8.59 -7.29
CA PRO A 302 8.09 -7.46 -6.89
C PRO A 302 7.69 -7.48 -5.41
N SER A 303 7.58 -8.67 -4.81
CA SER A 303 7.17 -8.83 -3.40
C SER A 303 8.20 -8.33 -2.41
N ILE A 304 9.46 -8.15 -2.83
CA ILE A 304 10.57 -7.72 -1.98
C ILE A 304 11.14 -6.34 -2.36
N CYS A 305 10.62 -5.73 -3.42
CA CYS A 305 11.00 -4.40 -3.88
C CYS A 305 10.11 -3.33 -3.22
N GLU A 306 10.64 -2.12 -3.11
CA GLU A 306 9.91 -0.94 -2.63
C GLU A 306 9.36 -0.09 -3.78
N ASN A 307 10.02 -0.14 -4.95
CA ASN A 307 9.63 0.61 -6.14
C ASN A 307 10.05 -0.09 -7.44
N GLY A 308 9.60 0.46 -8.57
CA GLY A 308 9.88 -0.06 -9.90
C GLY A 308 11.37 -0.05 -10.28
N GLU A 309 12.17 0.89 -9.77
CA GLU A 309 13.61 0.94 -10.05
C GLU A 309 14.37 -0.24 -9.44
N GLN A 310 14.03 -0.60 -8.19
CA GLN A 310 14.55 -1.81 -7.56
C GLN A 310 14.17 -3.05 -8.36
N TYR A 311 12.91 -3.12 -8.84
CA TYR A 311 12.43 -4.27 -9.61
C TYR A 311 13.21 -4.47 -10.93
N VAL A 312 13.53 -3.40 -11.64
CA VAL A 312 14.29 -3.51 -12.90
C VAL A 312 15.81 -3.58 -12.72
N GLY A 313 16.29 -3.36 -11.50
CA GLY A 313 17.71 -3.31 -11.17
C GLY A 313 18.40 -2.04 -11.66
N LEU A 314 17.73 -0.90 -11.61
CA LEU A 314 18.35 0.42 -11.79
C LEU A 314 19.03 0.86 -10.49
N ASN A 315 20.15 1.59 -10.61
CA ASN A 315 20.88 2.17 -9.49
C ASN A 315 21.25 1.15 -8.37
N LEU A 316 21.55 -0.12 -8.71
CA LEU A 316 21.79 -1.21 -7.73
C LEU A 316 22.81 -0.89 -6.62
N ASN A 317 23.73 0.05 -6.85
CA ASN A 317 24.71 0.47 -5.84
C ASN A 317 24.08 1.23 -4.67
N SER A 318 22.95 1.91 -4.87
CA SER A 318 22.19 2.61 -3.82
C SER A 318 21.10 1.75 -3.20
N GLN A 319 20.87 0.54 -3.70
CA GLN A 319 19.80 -0.35 -3.23
C GLN A 319 20.24 -1.25 -2.09
N SER A 320 19.28 -1.93 -1.45
CA SER A 320 19.56 -2.90 -0.39
C SER A 320 20.47 -4.03 -0.87
N LYS A 321 21.29 -4.56 0.05
CA LYS A 321 22.21 -5.67 -0.25
C LYS A 321 21.49 -6.87 -0.86
N ILE A 322 20.31 -7.23 -0.32
CA ILE A 322 19.55 -8.39 -0.78
C ILE A 322 19.11 -8.21 -2.24
N ILE A 323 18.54 -7.06 -2.60
CA ILE A 323 18.12 -6.78 -3.98
C ILE A 323 19.30 -6.86 -4.94
N ARG A 324 20.42 -6.22 -4.58
CA ARG A 324 21.65 -6.30 -5.38
C ARG A 324 22.15 -7.74 -5.56
N ASP A 325 22.14 -8.53 -4.49
CA ASP A 325 22.59 -9.92 -4.52
C ASP A 325 21.66 -10.79 -5.39
N VAL A 326 20.34 -10.59 -5.32
CA VAL A 326 19.37 -11.29 -6.18
C VAL A 326 19.61 -10.96 -7.66
N HIS A 327 19.71 -9.67 -8.02
CA HIS A 327 20.01 -9.27 -9.39
C HIS A 327 21.35 -9.84 -9.89
N ALA A 328 22.40 -9.82 -9.06
CA ALA A 328 23.69 -10.38 -9.42
C ALA A 328 23.63 -11.90 -9.66
N LYS A 329 22.91 -12.65 -8.81
CA LYS A 329 22.71 -14.10 -8.98
C LYS A 329 21.93 -14.43 -10.24
N CYS A 330 20.83 -13.72 -10.49
CA CYS A 330 20.05 -13.86 -11.72
C CYS A 330 20.88 -13.48 -12.96
N GLN A 331 21.76 -12.49 -12.87
CA GLN A 331 22.66 -12.15 -13.96
C GLN A 331 23.66 -13.28 -14.27
N GLU A 332 24.23 -13.93 -13.25
CA GLU A 332 25.12 -15.09 -13.43
C GLU A 332 24.35 -16.29 -14.03
N LEU A 333 23.13 -16.55 -13.57
CA LEU A 333 22.24 -17.56 -14.13
C LEU A 333 21.88 -17.26 -15.60
N PHE A 334 21.60 -16.00 -15.94
CA PHE A 334 21.31 -15.60 -17.30
C PHE A 334 22.52 -15.74 -18.22
N CYS A 335 23.72 -15.40 -17.75
CA CYS A 335 24.96 -15.66 -18.48
C CYS A 335 25.17 -17.17 -18.71
N CYS A 336 24.87 -18.01 -17.70
CA CYS A 336 24.88 -19.46 -17.82
C CYS A 336 23.91 -19.94 -18.93
N LEU A 337 22.67 -19.46 -18.93
CA LEU A 337 21.66 -19.77 -19.95
C LEU A 337 22.15 -19.47 -21.37
N LEU A 338 22.73 -18.28 -21.58
CA LEU A 338 23.17 -17.84 -22.91
C LEU A 338 24.41 -18.60 -23.39
N LEU A 339 25.44 -18.70 -22.55
CA LEU A 339 26.74 -19.28 -22.93
C LEU A 339 26.68 -20.81 -23.08
N ARG A 340 25.84 -21.47 -22.29
CA ARG A 340 25.62 -22.92 -22.40
C ARG A 340 24.55 -23.29 -23.41
N GLY A 341 23.57 -22.41 -23.65
CA GLY A 341 22.44 -22.68 -24.54
C GLY A 341 22.70 -22.44 -26.02
N ILE A 342 23.62 -21.53 -26.36
CA ILE A 342 23.93 -21.23 -27.77
C ILE A 342 24.49 -22.46 -28.49
N SER A 343 24.05 -22.73 -29.72
CA SER A 343 24.62 -23.82 -30.52
C SER A 343 26.10 -23.57 -30.83
N LEU A 344 26.90 -24.65 -30.88
CA LEU A 344 28.35 -24.56 -31.11
C LEU A 344 28.69 -23.78 -32.39
N GLY A 345 27.94 -23.98 -33.47
CA GLY A 345 28.14 -23.27 -34.74
C GLY A 345 27.88 -21.76 -34.64
N ASN A 346 26.85 -21.35 -33.90
CA ASN A 346 26.56 -19.93 -33.68
C ASN A 346 27.59 -19.28 -32.76
N LEU A 347 28.02 -19.99 -31.71
CA LEU A 347 29.09 -19.53 -30.83
C LEU A 347 30.40 -19.32 -31.60
N TYR A 348 30.78 -20.28 -32.43
CA TYR A 348 31.95 -20.17 -33.32
C TYR A 348 31.84 -18.95 -34.24
N LYS A 349 30.66 -18.72 -34.85
CA LYS A 349 30.42 -17.58 -35.75
C LYS A 349 30.57 -16.24 -35.04
N ILE A 350 30.08 -16.11 -33.80
CA ILE A 350 30.19 -14.90 -32.99
C ILE A 350 31.65 -14.68 -32.61
N MET A 351 32.32 -15.70 -32.06
CA MET A 351 33.71 -15.61 -31.60
C MET A 351 34.71 -15.38 -32.73
N ARG A 352 34.40 -15.80 -33.98
CA ARG A 352 35.25 -15.56 -35.15
C ARG A 352 35.48 -14.09 -35.46
N LYS A 353 34.55 -13.21 -35.05
CA LYS A 353 34.69 -11.75 -35.19
C LYS A 353 35.62 -11.13 -34.12
N GLY A 354 36.10 -11.94 -33.17
CA GLY A 354 36.94 -11.55 -32.05
C GLY A 354 36.13 -11.18 -30.79
N PRO A 355 36.68 -11.38 -29.58
CA PRO A 355 35.96 -11.10 -28.33
C PRO A 355 35.56 -9.62 -28.21
N SER A 356 36.36 -8.69 -28.73
CA SER A 356 36.04 -7.26 -28.75
C SER A 356 34.80 -6.88 -29.57
N SER A 357 34.30 -7.78 -30.42
CA SER A 357 33.07 -7.56 -31.20
C SER A 357 31.79 -8.03 -30.49
N VAL A 358 31.94 -8.62 -29.30
CA VAL A 358 30.85 -9.14 -28.49
C VAL A 358 30.55 -8.13 -27.39
N ASN A 359 29.48 -7.36 -27.55
CA ASN A 359 29.14 -6.31 -26.60
C ASN A 359 28.78 -6.84 -25.21
N MET A 360 28.44 -8.14 -25.07
CA MET A 360 28.25 -8.78 -23.75
C MET A 360 29.40 -8.48 -22.77
N PHE A 361 30.63 -8.35 -23.29
CA PHE A 361 31.82 -8.05 -22.47
C PHE A 361 31.98 -6.57 -22.11
N ASN A 362 31.19 -5.68 -22.69
CA ASN A 362 31.21 -4.25 -22.38
C ASN A 362 30.46 -3.95 -21.08
N SER A 363 30.82 -2.85 -20.42
CA SER A 363 30.15 -2.38 -19.21
C SER A 363 28.73 -1.89 -19.51
N GLY A 364 27.76 -2.36 -18.73
CA GLY A 364 26.35 -1.96 -18.77
C GLY A 364 25.87 -1.23 -17.51
N HIS A 365 26.76 -0.49 -16.83
CA HIS A 365 26.43 0.17 -15.56
C HIS A 365 25.29 1.19 -15.72
N GLY A 366 24.32 1.14 -14.80
CA GLY A 366 23.19 2.08 -14.77
C GLY A 366 22.05 1.75 -15.73
N LEU A 367 22.11 0.61 -16.43
CA LEU A 367 21.03 0.11 -17.28
C LEU A 367 20.14 -0.90 -16.52
N PRO A 368 18.92 -1.19 -17.01
CA PRO A 368 18.09 -2.24 -16.45
C PRO A 368 18.80 -3.59 -16.59
N SER A 369 18.55 -4.50 -15.64
CA SER A 369 19.22 -5.80 -15.65
C SER A 369 18.83 -6.62 -16.91
N PRO A 370 19.78 -7.13 -17.71
CA PRO A 370 19.45 -7.87 -18.93
C PRO A 370 18.53 -9.07 -18.67
N TRP A 371 18.73 -9.79 -17.56
CA TRP A 371 17.89 -10.93 -17.21
C TRP A 371 16.42 -10.54 -16.94
N ILE A 372 16.15 -9.35 -16.37
CA ILE A 372 14.76 -8.92 -16.11
C ILE A 372 14.07 -8.50 -17.41
N THR A 373 14.81 -7.83 -18.31
CA THR A 373 14.30 -7.47 -19.64
C THR A 373 14.00 -8.71 -20.48
N PHE A 374 14.78 -9.78 -20.29
CA PHE A 374 14.52 -11.10 -20.88
C PHE A 374 13.25 -11.75 -20.30
N SER A 375 13.10 -11.76 -18.97
CA SER A 375 11.97 -12.41 -18.30
C SER A 375 10.63 -11.68 -18.52
N LEU A 376 10.65 -10.39 -18.87
CA LEU A 376 9.46 -9.55 -19.02
C LEU A 376 9.34 -8.95 -20.44
N PRO A 377 9.24 -9.78 -21.50
CA PRO A 377 9.31 -9.31 -22.88
C PRO A 377 8.16 -8.38 -23.28
N LYS A 378 6.98 -8.49 -22.65
CA LYS A 378 5.84 -7.59 -22.91
C LYS A 378 6.03 -6.19 -22.32
N LEU A 379 6.76 -6.07 -21.21
CA LEU A 379 7.12 -4.79 -20.61
C LEU A 379 8.29 -4.12 -21.33
N PHE A 380 9.17 -4.91 -21.93
CA PHE A 380 10.36 -4.47 -22.66
C PHE A 380 10.36 -4.99 -24.11
N PRO A 381 9.42 -4.54 -24.96
CA PRO A 381 9.40 -4.99 -26.34
C PRO A 381 10.66 -4.50 -27.09
N PRO A 382 11.22 -5.30 -28.02
CA PRO A 382 12.49 -5.00 -28.68
C PRO A 382 12.49 -3.71 -29.52
N ASN A 383 11.30 -3.23 -29.88
CA ASN A 383 11.11 -1.99 -30.65
C ASN A 383 11.16 -0.73 -29.77
N GLN A 384 11.24 -0.88 -28.44
CA GLN A 384 11.32 0.23 -27.50
C GLN A 384 12.71 0.31 -26.86
N ASN A 385 13.19 1.53 -26.63
CA ASN A 385 14.50 1.79 -26.05
C ASN A 385 14.56 1.57 -24.52
N GLY A 386 13.60 0.84 -23.93
CA GLY A 386 13.52 0.63 -22.49
C GLY A 386 14.76 -0.05 -21.91
N GLN A 387 15.42 -0.92 -22.66
CA GLN A 387 16.70 -1.54 -22.28
C GLN A 387 17.87 -0.55 -22.08
N TRP A 388 17.72 0.70 -22.55
CA TRP A 388 18.72 1.77 -22.43
C TRP A 388 18.32 2.84 -21.41
N ALA A 389 17.23 2.62 -20.66
CA ALA A 389 16.77 3.54 -19.63
C ALA A 389 17.81 3.64 -18.49
N THR A 390 18.03 4.86 -17.99
CA THR A 390 18.93 5.09 -16.85
C THR A 390 18.19 5.49 -15.58
N LYS A 391 16.93 5.90 -15.72
CA LYS A 391 16.01 6.29 -14.65
C LYS A 391 14.60 5.81 -14.98
N CYS A 392 13.74 5.69 -13.97
CA CYS A 392 12.34 5.29 -14.19
C CYS A 392 11.59 6.24 -15.15
N SER A 393 11.94 7.53 -15.15
CA SER A 393 11.39 8.55 -16.04
C SER A 393 11.56 8.23 -17.53
N ASP A 394 12.63 7.49 -17.88
CA ASP A 394 13.01 7.20 -19.27
C ASP A 394 12.14 6.09 -19.89
N PHE A 395 11.46 5.30 -19.05
CA PHE A 395 10.53 4.28 -19.53
C PHE A 395 9.28 4.91 -20.14
N ALA A 396 8.67 4.20 -21.09
CA ALA A 396 7.33 4.53 -21.57
C ALA A 396 6.33 4.51 -20.41
N SER A 397 5.33 5.42 -20.44
CA SER A 397 4.36 5.59 -19.35
C SER A 397 3.73 4.26 -18.92
N ASN A 398 3.35 3.42 -19.89
CA ASN A 398 2.73 2.12 -19.60
C ASN A 398 3.67 1.17 -18.85
N THR A 399 4.94 1.09 -19.25
CA THR A 399 5.94 0.27 -18.60
C THR A 399 6.24 0.79 -17.20
N ALA A 400 6.47 2.09 -17.03
CA ALA A 400 6.75 2.69 -15.73
C ALA A 400 5.62 2.42 -14.72
N ILE A 401 4.38 2.67 -15.12
CA ILE A 401 3.18 2.42 -14.30
C ILE A 401 3.06 0.94 -13.95
N ALA A 402 3.25 0.05 -14.93
CA ALA A 402 3.08 -1.38 -14.72
C ALA A 402 4.11 -1.96 -13.74
N LEU A 403 5.35 -1.46 -13.78
CA LEU A 403 6.39 -1.84 -12.81
C LEU A 403 5.99 -1.40 -11.39
N GLU A 404 5.58 -0.15 -11.21
CA GLU A 404 5.17 0.36 -9.90
C GLU A 404 3.92 -0.37 -9.37
N LEU A 405 2.96 -0.64 -10.25
CA LEU A 405 1.73 -1.38 -9.92
C LEU A 405 2.03 -2.84 -9.53
N LYS A 406 2.93 -3.53 -10.24
CA LYS A 406 3.35 -4.89 -9.86
C LYS A 406 3.96 -4.92 -8.45
N VAL A 407 4.77 -3.93 -8.10
CA VAL A 407 5.36 -3.79 -6.75
C VAL A 407 4.30 -3.50 -5.69
N LEU A 408 3.39 -2.55 -5.94
CA LEU A 408 2.29 -2.24 -5.02
C LEU A 408 1.47 -3.48 -4.66
N LEU A 409 1.07 -4.25 -5.67
CA LEU A 409 0.14 -5.36 -5.52
C LEU A 409 0.77 -6.60 -4.86
N ASN A 410 2.09 -6.73 -4.91
CA ASN A 410 2.81 -7.84 -4.27
C ASN A 410 3.32 -7.48 -2.85
N SER A 411 3.11 -6.25 -2.39
CA SER A 411 3.52 -5.81 -1.06
C SER A 411 2.73 -6.51 0.06
N PRO A 412 3.31 -6.70 1.28
CA PRO A 412 2.65 -7.31 2.44
C PRO A 412 1.44 -6.55 2.94
N GLN A 413 1.42 -5.25 2.71
CA GLN A 413 0.33 -4.36 3.03
C GLN A 413 0.30 -3.21 2.02
N ALA A 414 -0.85 -2.55 1.94
CA ALA A 414 -1.01 -1.32 1.18
C ALA A 414 -0.01 -0.25 1.64
N ASN A 415 0.87 0.17 0.73
CA ASN A 415 1.65 1.39 0.88
C ASN A 415 0.85 2.54 0.27
N TRP A 416 0.31 3.41 1.14
CA TRP A 416 -0.56 4.51 0.72
C TRP A 416 0.17 5.56 -0.12
N ALA A 417 1.43 5.88 0.21
CA ALA A 417 2.26 6.81 -0.55
C ALA A 417 2.51 6.29 -1.97
N HIS A 418 2.85 5.00 -2.07
CA HIS A 418 3.06 4.33 -3.35
C HIS A 418 1.79 4.23 -4.19
N LEU A 419 0.65 3.96 -3.55
CA LEU A 419 -0.67 4.02 -4.20
C LEU A 419 -0.93 5.40 -4.77
N LEU A 420 -0.71 6.47 -4.00
CA LEU A 420 -0.93 7.83 -4.47
C LEU A 420 0.01 8.18 -5.64
N LYS A 421 1.28 7.77 -5.57
CA LYS A 421 2.23 7.91 -6.68
C LYS A 421 1.69 7.29 -7.97
N ILE A 422 1.17 6.06 -7.92
CA ILE A 422 0.61 5.37 -9.10
C ILE A 422 -0.64 6.10 -9.64
N LEU A 423 -1.47 6.66 -8.76
CA LEU A 423 -2.67 7.40 -9.17
C LEU A 423 -2.34 8.74 -9.86
N LEU A 424 -1.23 9.39 -9.51
CA LEU A 424 -0.88 10.73 -10.01
C LEU A 424 0.24 10.74 -11.07
N MET A 425 1.09 9.72 -11.14
CA MET A 425 2.20 9.68 -12.10
C MET A 425 1.72 9.71 -13.56
N ARG A 426 2.56 10.26 -14.45
CA ARG A 426 2.30 10.36 -15.90
C ARG A 426 0.95 11.03 -16.19
N ASP A 427 0.75 12.20 -15.58
CA ASP A 427 -0.46 13.03 -15.70
C ASP A 427 -1.74 12.27 -15.32
N SER A 428 -1.68 11.51 -14.21
CA SER A 428 -2.79 10.71 -13.67
C SER A 428 -3.36 9.66 -14.65
N LEU A 429 -2.52 9.06 -15.50
CA LEU A 429 -2.98 8.14 -16.57
C LEU A 429 -3.82 6.96 -16.05
N VAL A 430 -3.40 6.30 -14.96
CA VAL A 430 -4.17 5.19 -14.35
C VAL A 430 -5.52 5.68 -13.87
N SER A 431 -5.52 6.78 -13.14
CA SER A 431 -6.73 7.43 -12.65
C SER A 431 -7.69 7.78 -13.79
N SER A 432 -7.17 8.33 -14.88
CA SER A 432 -7.93 8.63 -16.08
C SER A 432 -8.55 7.37 -16.70
N ILE A 433 -7.79 6.29 -16.87
CA ILE A 433 -8.30 5.01 -17.39
C ILE A 433 -9.46 4.48 -16.53
N ILE A 434 -9.28 4.45 -15.20
CA ILE A 434 -10.29 3.96 -14.26
C ILE A 434 -11.53 4.84 -14.29
N HIS A 435 -11.35 6.16 -14.17
CA HIS A 435 -12.45 7.11 -14.09
C HIS A 435 -13.30 7.10 -15.36
N HIS A 436 -12.69 7.14 -16.56
CA HIS A 436 -13.41 7.05 -17.83
C HIS A 436 -14.18 5.74 -17.98
N HIS A 437 -13.61 4.63 -17.52
CA HIS A 437 -14.26 3.33 -17.59
C HIS A 437 -15.46 3.24 -16.64
N LEU A 438 -15.28 3.63 -15.37
CA LEU A 438 -16.33 3.52 -14.37
C LEU A 438 -17.43 4.57 -14.57
N MET A 439 -17.12 5.78 -15.04
CA MET A 439 -18.12 6.79 -15.39
C MET A 439 -19.11 6.31 -16.46
N ARG A 440 -18.71 5.37 -17.33
CA ARG A 440 -19.62 4.75 -18.32
C ARG A 440 -20.48 3.63 -17.73
N ASN A 441 -20.10 3.11 -16.56
CA ASN A 441 -20.73 1.97 -15.89
C ASN A 441 -21.28 2.33 -14.50
N ILE A 442 -21.51 3.61 -14.22
CA ILE A 442 -22.18 4.04 -12.98
C ILE A 442 -23.65 3.57 -12.99
N PRO A 443 -24.23 3.31 -11.81
CA PRO A 443 -25.65 2.97 -11.71
C PRO A 443 -26.52 4.14 -12.19
N THR A 444 -27.77 3.85 -12.53
CA THR A 444 -28.74 4.90 -12.91
C THR A 444 -29.02 5.85 -11.74
N SER A 445 -29.35 7.11 -12.02
CA SER A 445 -29.54 8.15 -11.00
C SER A 445 -30.56 7.80 -9.91
N ASP A 446 -31.56 6.99 -10.24
CA ASP A 446 -32.57 6.54 -9.28
C ASP A 446 -31.98 5.65 -8.17
N CYS A 447 -30.90 4.94 -8.49
CA CYS A 447 -30.16 4.05 -7.60
C CYS A 447 -29.07 4.77 -6.79
N PHE A 448 -28.90 6.09 -6.96
CA PHE A 448 -28.00 6.86 -6.12
C PHE A 448 -28.56 6.98 -4.71
N TYR A 449 -27.70 6.74 -3.73
CA TYR A 449 -28.00 6.98 -2.33
C TYR A 449 -28.02 8.49 -2.04
N PRO A 450 -28.98 8.98 -1.24
CA PRO A 450 -28.97 10.35 -0.75
C PRO A 450 -27.65 10.67 -0.03
N SER A 451 -27.13 11.90 -0.16
CA SER A 451 -25.84 12.33 0.42
C SER A 451 -25.69 11.98 1.92
N LEU A 452 -26.74 12.15 2.73
CA LEU A 452 -26.71 11.84 4.17
C LEU A 452 -26.69 10.35 4.51
N ASP A 453 -27.06 9.50 3.56
CA ASP A 453 -27.08 8.04 3.72
C ASP A 453 -25.83 7.40 3.09
N GLN A 454 -24.98 8.18 2.42
CA GLN A 454 -23.72 7.71 1.86
C GLN A 454 -22.79 7.17 2.95
N PRO A 455 -22.07 6.06 2.72
CA PRO A 455 -21.21 5.44 3.72
C PRO A 455 -20.06 6.35 4.18
N PHE A 456 -19.59 7.24 3.30
CA PHE A 456 -18.56 8.23 3.63
C PHE A 456 -19.04 9.30 4.63
N MET A 457 -20.33 9.68 4.59
CA MET A 457 -20.95 10.64 5.52
C MET A 457 -21.44 9.95 6.81
N ASN A 458 -22.15 8.83 6.68
CA ASN A 458 -22.87 8.21 7.79
C ASN A 458 -22.04 7.16 8.54
N GLN A 459 -20.80 7.51 8.89
CA GLN A 459 -19.85 6.55 9.47
C GLN A 459 -20.39 5.91 10.74
N LYS A 460 -21.10 6.68 11.60
CA LYS A 460 -21.63 6.18 12.88
C LYS A 460 -22.61 5.02 12.73
N LYS A 461 -23.47 5.00 11.70
CA LYS A 461 -24.39 3.88 11.46
C LYS A 461 -23.73 2.64 10.86
N PHE A 462 -22.63 2.84 10.12
CA PHE A 462 -21.93 1.77 9.41
C PHE A 462 -20.66 1.28 10.13
N SER A 463 -20.25 1.94 11.22
CA SER A 463 -19.04 1.61 11.94
C SER A 463 -19.29 0.72 13.16
N SER A 464 -19.44 -0.59 12.97
CA SER A 464 -19.33 -1.52 14.10
C SER A 464 -17.85 -1.69 14.48
N LYS A 465 -17.54 -1.83 15.77
CA LYS A 465 -16.18 -2.23 16.17
C LYS A 465 -15.99 -3.68 15.71
N CYS A 466 -14.94 -3.95 14.92
CA CYS A 466 -14.53 -5.34 14.70
C CYS A 466 -14.07 -5.98 16.02
N GLU A 467 -14.12 -7.30 16.10
CA GLU A 467 -13.67 -8.08 17.27
C GLU A 467 -12.15 -8.04 17.51
N GLY A 468 -11.38 -7.53 16.55
CA GLY A 468 -9.92 -7.44 16.66
C GLY A 468 -9.43 -6.44 17.72
N PHE A 469 -8.35 -6.79 18.43
CA PHE A 469 -7.70 -5.93 19.41
C PHE A 469 -7.20 -4.61 18.80
N LEU A 470 -7.19 -3.51 19.57
CA LEU A 470 -6.88 -2.14 19.14
C LEU A 470 -7.87 -1.53 18.10
N CYS A 471 -9.08 -2.06 17.97
CA CYS A 471 -10.06 -1.52 17.03
C CYS A 471 -10.55 -0.10 17.40
N GLY A 472 -10.19 0.88 16.55
CA GLY A 472 -10.66 2.27 16.64
C GLY A 472 -11.85 2.60 15.74
N LYS A 473 -12.67 1.62 15.31
CA LYS A 473 -13.76 1.75 14.32
C LYS A 473 -13.33 2.13 12.89
N GLU A 474 -12.04 2.38 12.65
CA GLU A 474 -11.50 2.70 11.31
C GLU A 474 -11.28 1.48 10.40
N CYS A 475 -11.51 0.26 10.90
CA CYS A 475 -11.36 -0.97 10.12
C CYS A 475 -12.52 -1.30 9.20
N ASN A 476 -13.64 -0.59 9.35
CA ASN A 476 -14.83 -0.81 8.54
C ASN A 476 -14.51 -0.58 7.06
N LYS A 477 -14.85 -1.56 6.24
CA LYS A 477 -14.66 -1.49 4.80
C LYS A 477 -15.99 -1.11 4.18
N ILE A 478 -15.99 -0.05 3.38
CA ILE A 478 -17.11 0.29 2.51
C ILE A 478 -17.51 -0.92 1.63
N ALA A 479 -16.54 -1.79 1.32
CA ALA A 479 -16.77 -3.06 0.62
C ALA A 479 -17.77 -4.01 1.32
N ASP A 480 -17.81 -4.03 2.65
CA ASP A 480 -18.70 -4.91 3.41
C ASP A 480 -20.14 -4.39 3.32
N TRP A 481 -20.32 -3.07 3.39
CA TRP A 481 -21.60 -2.41 3.12
C TRP A 481 -22.07 -2.68 1.69
N ILE A 482 -21.21 -2.47 0.69
CA ILE A 482 -21.53 -2.71 -0.73
C ILE A 482 -21.99 -4.15 -0.98
N SER A 483 -21.41 -5.13 -0.28
CA SER A 483 -21.74 -6.54 -0.48
C SER A 483 -23.19 -6.88 -0.08
N GLY A 484 -23.83 -6.09 0.78
CA GLY A 484 -25.23 -6.24 1.17
C GLY A 484 -26.23 -5.54 0.24
N GLU A 485 -25.75 -4.81 -0.77
CA GLU A 485 -26.58 -4.01 -1.66
C GLU A 485 -27.23 -4.81 -2.79
N ILE A 486 -28.32 -4.27 -3.36
CA ILE A 486 -29.06 -4.90 -4.46
C ILE A 486 -28.20 -4.96 -5.74
N ASP A 487 -27.44 -3.89 -6.01
CA ASP A 487 -26.49 -3.80 -7.13
C ASP A 487 -25.08 -3.53 -6.58
N PRO A 488 -24.38 -4.57 -6.09
CA PRO A 488 -23.06 -4.40 -5.47
C PRO A 488 -22.01 -3.92 -6.48
N VAL A 489 -22.16 -4.25 -7.77
CA VAL A 489 -21.22 -3.83 -8.82
C VAL A 489 -21.39 -2.35 -9.10
N GLY A 490 -22.61 -1.88 -9.37
CA GLY A 490 -22.90 -0.46 -9.58
C GLY A 490 -22.52 0.39 -8.37
N GLN A 491 -22.82 -0.07 -7.15
CA GLN A 491 -22.41 0.65 -5.94
C GLN A 491 -20.88 0.67 -5.76
N THR A 492 -20.17 -0.41 -6.10
CA THR A 492 -18.70 -0.37 -6.14
C THR A 492 -18.20 0.70 -7.10
N ASN A 493 -18.73 0.75 -8.32
CA ASN A 493 -18.34 1.74 -9.32
C ASN A 493 -18.58 3.18 -8.83
N TYR A 494 -19.73 3.44 -8.22
CA TYR A 494 -20.08 4.74 -7.65
C TYR A 494 -19.05 5.15 -6.58
N GLN A 495 -18.80 4.29 -5.60
CA GLN A 495 -17.92 4.61 -4.48
C GLN A 495 -16.46 4.77 -4.93
N VAL A 496 -16.00 3.99 -5.91
CA VAL A 496 -14.64 4.11 -6.48
C VAL A 496 -14.47 5.44 -7.23
N VAL A 497 -15.47 5.85 -8.03
CA VAL A 497 -15.44 7.16 -8.72
C VAL A 497 -15.42 8.31 -7.72
N LEU A 498 -16.22 8.21 -6.64
CA LEU A 498 -16.24 9.20 -5.56
C LEU A 498 -14.85 9.30 -4.91
N ALA A 499 -14.30 8.18 -4.46
CA ALA A 499 -12.98 8.12 -3.82
C ALA A 499 -11.85 8.64 -4.72
N LEU A 500 -11.88 8.27 -6.00
CA LEU A 500 -10.88 8.70 -6.98
C LEU A 500 -10.97 10.20 -7.26
N THR A 501 -12.19 10.72 -7.43
CA THR A 501 -12.43 12.16 -7.64
C THR A 501 -11.97 12.95 -6.41
N TYR A 502 -12.29 12.49 -5.20
CA TYR A 502 -11.87 13.13 -3.96
C TYR A 502 -10.34 13.25 -3.88
N ILE A 503 -9.61 12.16 -4.14
CA ILE A 503 -8.14 12.15 -4.08
C ILE A 503 -7.52 13.06 -5.15
N ILE A 504 -8.01 13.00 -6.40
CA ILE A 504 -7.47 13.82 -7.51
C ILE A 504 -7.72 15.30 -7.25
N VAL A 505 -8.91 15.69 -6.78
CA VAL A 505 -9.16 17.10 -6.47
C VAL A 505 -8.33 17.53 -5.27
N LEU A 506 -8.18 16.71 -4.24
CA LEU A 506 -7.43 17.11 -3.05
C LEU A 506 -5.91 17.25 -3.28
N THR A 507 -5.32 16.39 -4.11
CA THR A 507 -3.85 16.25 -4.21
C THR A 507 -3.28 16.37 -5.62
N GLY A 508 -4.11 16.28 -6.65
CA GLY A 508 -3.71 16.37 -8.04
C GLY A 508 -3.51 17.81 -8.50
N LYS A 509 -2.82 17.93 -9.64
CA LYS A 509 -2.56 19.19 -10.33
C LYS A 509 -3.74 19.61 -11.19
N SER A 510 -3.70 20.83 -11.74
CA SER A 510 -4.73 21.30 -12.67
C SER A 510 -4.83 20.41 -13.92
N SER A 511 -3.68 19.91 -14.41
CA SER A 511 -3.62 18.95 -15.51
C SER A 511 -4.30 17.62 -15.18
N ASP A 512 -4.14 17.11 -13.96
CA ASP A 512 -4.74 15.83 -13.53
C ASP A 512 -6.27 15.92 -13.47
N ILE A 513 -6.80 17.03 -12.93
CA ILE A 513 -8.24 17.31 -12.92
C ILE A 513 -8.78 17.35 -14.35
N SER A 514 -8.08 18.02 -15.25
CA SER A 514 -8.48 18.17 -16.65
C SER A 514 -8.45 16.84 -17.41
N ASN A 515 -7.35 16.09 -17.28
CA ASN A 515 -7.11 14.83 -17.99
C ASN A 515 -7.95 13.67 -17.46
N THR A 516 -8.35 13.71 -16.19
CA THR A 516 -9.17 12.68 -15.56
C THR A 516 -10.63 13.08 -15.49
N ILE A 517 -10.99 14.07 -14.67
CA ILE A 517 -12.38 14.39 -14.35
C ILE A 517 -13.05 15.07 -15.55
N VAL A 518 -12.49 16.16 -16.05
CA VAL A 518 -13.11 16.95 -17.13
C VAL A 518 -13.20 16.12 -18.43
N SER A 519 -12.10 15.48 -18.82
CA SER A 519 -12.07 14.59 -19.99
C SER A 519 -13.10 13.45 -19.89
N SER A 520 -13.27 12.85 -18.71
CA SER A 520 -14.25 11.75 -18.53
C SER A 520 -15.68 12.21 -18.71
N LEU A 521 -16.01 13.42 -18.22
CA LEU A 521 -17.33 14.01 -18.28
C LEU A 521 -17.67 14.47 -19.70
N ASP A 522 -16.74 15.09 -20.40
CA ASP A 522 -16.90 15.51 -21.80
C ASP A 522 -17.08 14.31 -22.75
N LYS A 523 -16.31 13.24 -22.54
CA LYS A 523 -16.38 11.99 -23.34
C LYS A 523 -17.48 11.03 -22.88
N SER A 524 -18.21 11.38 -21.82
CA SER A 524 -19.30 10.55 -21.32
C SER A 524 -20.44 10.51 -22.34
N GLN A 525 -21.06 9.35 -22.53
CA GLN A 525 -22.23 9.24 -23.41
C GLN A 525 -23.48 9.84 -22.75
N ILE A 526 -23.48 9.96 -21.42
CA ILE A 526 -24.57 10.46 -20.60
C ILE A 526 -24.36 11.97 -20.41
N LYS A 527 -24.95 12.81 -21.26
CA LYS A 527 -24.84 14.28 -21.14
C LYS A 527 -25.56 14.86 -19.92
N ASP A 528 -26.37 14.05 -19.25
CA ASP A 528 -27.22 14.50 -18.15
C ASP A 528 -26.44 14.90 -16.89
N TRP A 529 -25.13 14.62 -16.82
CA TRP A 529 -24.30 15.01 -15.67
C TRP A 529 -24.30 16.53 -15.44
N GLN A 530 -24.42 17.34 -16.50
CA GLN A 530 -24.40 18.80 -16.39
C GLN A 530 -25.64 19.33 -15.67
N PHE A 531 -26.78 18.62 -15.73
CA PHE A 531 -27.99 19.04 -15.04
C PHE A 531 -27.80 19.13 -13.53
N ALA A 532 -26.90 18.32 -12.95
CA ALA A 532 -26.59 18.39 -11.52
C ALA A 532 -26.00 19.75 -11.08
N LEU A 533 -25.49 20.54 -12.03
CA LEU A 533 -24.96 21.89 -11.80
C LEU A 533 -25.96 22.99 -12.14
N ASP A 534 -27.19 22.67 -12.54
CA ASP A 534 -28.22 23.68 -12.74
C ASP A 534 -28.74 24.20 -11.39
N ARG A 535 -29.05 25.50 -11.31
CA ARG A 535 -29.61 26.13 -10.10
C ARG A 535 -30.86 25.43 -9.57
N ARG A 536 -31.62 24.74 -10.44
CA ARG A 536 -32.81 23.97 -10.04
C ARG A 536 -32.47 22.67 -9.29
N GLN A 537 -31.21 22.27 -9.19
CA GLN A 537 -30.78 20.99 -8.60
C GLN A 537 -30.03 21.13 -7.26
N VAL A 538 -29.94 22.35 -6.68
CA VAL A 538 -29.25 22.57 -5.38
C VAL A 538 -29.79 21.64 -4.27
N TRP A 539 -31.11 21.44 -4.24
CA TRP A 539 -31.80 20.61 -3.26
C TRP A 539 -31.63 19.10 -3.48
N ASN A 540 -31.20 18.67 -4.67
CA ASN A 540 -31.12 17.25 -5.01
C ASN A 540 -30.05 16.54 -4.16
N GLN A 541 -30.48 15.58 -3.33
CA GLN A 541 -29.59 14.77 -2.50
C GLN A 541 -29.08 13.51 -3.20
N LYS A 542 -29.64 13.15 -4.36
CA LYS A 542 -29.18 12.02 -5.18
C LYS A 542 -28.26 12.56 -6.28
N ARG A 543 -26.98 12.68 -5.95
CA ARG A 543 -25.96 13.34 -6.79
C ARG A 543 -25.07 12.31 -7.48
N PRO A 544 -24.48 12.65 -8.65
CA PRO A 544 -23.45 11.81 -9.24
C PRO A 544 -22.20 11.76 -8.35
N PRO A 545 -21.40 10.67 -8.42
CA PRO A 545 -20.32 10.42 -7.47
C PRO A 545 -19.21 11.47 -7.49
N TRP A 546 -18.91 12.04 -8.66
CA TRP A 546 -17.89 13.09 -8.79
C TRP A 546 -18.31 14.40 -8.09
N LEU A 547 -19.61 14.74 -8.11
CA LEU A 547 -20.11 15.95 -7.46
C LEU A 547 -20.10 15.76 -5.95
N GLU A 548 -20.62 14.61 -5.47
CA GLU A 548 -20.60 14.29 -4.04
C GLU A 548 -19.17 14.28 -3.48
N ALA A 549 -18.19 13.77 -4.23
CA ALA A 549 -16.78 13.82 -3.86
C ALA A 549 -16.25 15.25 -3.63
N ILE A 550 -16.63 16.20 -4.47
CA ILE A 550 -16.23 17.61 -4.32
C ILE A 550 -16.88 18.23 -3.08
N LEU A 551 -18.15 17.91 -2.81
CA LEU A 551 -18.86 18.43 -1.64
C LEU A 551 -18.27 17.96 -0.31
N HIS A 552 -17.69 16.76 -0.28
CA HIS A 552 -16.98 16.26 0.89
C HIS A 552 -15.77 17.10 1.32
N LEU A 553 -15.19 17.91 0.43
CA LEU A 553 -14.12 18.86 0.79
C LEU A 553 -14.66 20.05 1.61
N ILE A 554 -15.97 20.30 1.55
CA ILE A 554 -16.63 21.48 2.12
C ILE A 554 -17.36 21.12 3.41
N TYR A 555 -17.94 19.92 3.49
CA TYR A 555 -18.70 19.50 4.68
C TYR A 555 -18.00 19.77 6.03
N PRO A 556 -16.70 19.50 6.22
CA PRO A 556 -16.03 19.72 7.51
C PRO A 556 -15.98 21.19 7.97
N VAL A 557 -16.08 22.15 7.04
CA VAL A 557 -15.97 23.58 7.37
C VAL A 557 -17.33 24.26 7.60
N LEU A 558 -18.45 23.57 7.36
CA LEU A 558 -19.79 24.17 7.35
C LEU A 558 -20.52 24.18 8.70
N ASP A 559 -20.06 23.41 9.69
CA ASP A 559 -20.74 23.33 11.00
C ASP A 559 -20.84 24.71 11.71
N PRO A 560 -19.79 25.55 11.72
CA PRO A 560 -19.88 26.91 12.28
C PRO A 560 -20.89 27.80 11.51
N VAL A 561 -20.92 27.70 10.18
CA VAL A 561 -21.83 28.48 9.32
C VAL A 561 -23.27 28.15 9.67
N ILE A 562 -23.60 26.87 9.85
CA ILE A 562 -24.94 26.42 10.21
C ILE A 562 -25.34 26.94 11.59
N HIS A 563 -24.45 26.81 12.57
CA HIS A 563 -24.72 27.30 13.92
C HIS A 563 -25.05 28.80 13.90
N MET A 564 -24.27 29.60 13.17
CA MET A 564 -24.50 31.04 13.03
C MET A 564 -25.84 31.37 12.36
N LEU A 565 -26.21 30.64 11.31
CA LEU A 565 -27.49 30.85 10.62
C LEU A 565 -28.69 30.50 11.50
N ILE A 566 -28.63 29.39 12.24
CA ILE A 566 -29.70 28.99 13.17
C ILE A 566 -29.87 30.06 14.25
N VAL A 567 -28.77 30.50 14.88
CA VAL A 567 -28.80 31.53 15.93
C VAL A 567 -29.33 32.86 15.40
N ALA A 568 -28.96 33.26 14.17
CA ALA A 568 -29.45 34.49 13.57
C ALA A 568 -30.98 34.47 13.38
N VAL A 569 -31.54 33.37 12.86
CA VAL A 569 -33.00 33.25 12.69
C VAL A 569 -33.71 33.18 14.04
N GLN A 570 -33.16 32.46 15.02
CA GLN A 570 -33.70 32.40 16.39
C GLN A 570 -33.74 33.77 17.08
N THR A 571 -32.77 34.64 16.79
CA THR A 571 -32.68 36.00 17.32
C THR A 571 -33.51 37.01 16.53
N GLY A 572 -34.27 36.57 15.52
CA GLY A 572 -35.23 37.39 14.78
C GLY A 572 -34.70 37.98 13.48
N ALA A 573 -33.57 37.50 12.95
CA ALA A 573 -33.10 37.90 11.62
C ALA A 573 -34.10 37.49 10.53
N THR A 574 -34.34 38.40 9.59
CA THR A 574 -35.14 38.09 8.39
C THR A 574 -34.40 37.12 7.47
N MET A 575 -35.12 36.40 6.61
CA MET A 575 -34.49 35.48 5.65
C MET A 575 -33.49 36.17 4.72
N TYR A 576 -33.76 37.41 4.31
CA TYR A 576 -32.83 38.21 3.53
C TYR A 576 -31.51 38.44 4.28
N GLN A 577 -31.58 38.79 5.56
CA GLN A 577 -30.39 38.97 6.41
C GLN A 577 -29.64 37.65 6.62
N ALA A 578 -30.37 36.54 6.83
CA ALA A 578 -29.77 35.22 6.97
C ALA A 578 -29.03 34.77 5.70
N MET A 579 -29.57 35.04 4.50
CA MET A 579 -28.90 34.71 3.23
C MET A 579 -27.64 35.56 3.01
N SER A 580 -27.71 36.86 3.34
CA SER A 580 -26.53 37.73 3.32
C SER A 580 -25.45 37.26 4.32
N LEU A 581 -25.87 36.79 5.49
CA LEU A 581 -24.98 36.22 6.50
C LEU A 581 -24.34 34.92 5.99
N ALA A 582 -25.08 34.05 5.31
CA ALA A 582 -24.55 32.81 4.73
C ALA A 582 -23.38 33.09 3.76
N ILE A 583 -23.54 34.05 2.85
CA ILE A 583 -22.47 34.45 1.91
C ILE A 583 -21.28 35.05 2.66
N SER A 584 -21.53 35.88 3.68
CA SER A 584 -20.47 36.49 4.49
C SER A 584 -19.65 35.43 5.24
N CYS A 585 -20.33 34.48 5.90
CA CYS A 585 -19.68 33.36 6.59
C CYS A 585 -18.88 32.47 5.63
N LEU A 586 -19.40 32.18 4.43
CA LEU A 586 -18.65 31.43 3.42
C LEU A 586 -17.41 32.18 2.93
N THR A 587 -17.48 33.52 2.87
CA THR A 587 -16.33 34.36 2.50
C THR A 587 -15.25 34.32 3.59
N GLU A 588 -15.63 34.41 4.86
CA GLU A 588 -14.69 34.34 5.99
C GLU A 588 -14.08 32.94 6.15
N MET A 589 -14.84 31.89 5.86
CA MET A 589 -14.39 30.50 5.96
C MET A 589 -13.58 30.02 4.74
N TRP A 590 -13.45 30.84 3.70
CA TRP A 590 -12.79 30.44 2.45
C TRP A 590 -11.34 29.99 2.66
N ASP A 591 -10.62 30.60 3.59
CA ASP A 591 -9.22 30.25 3.88
C ASP A 591 -9.07 28.83 4.47
N CYS A 592 -10.15 28.23 4.97
CA CYS A 592 -10.21 26.85 5.46
C CYS A 592 -10.59 25.83 4.37
N ILE A 593 -11.00 26.29 3.19
CA ILE A 593 -11.41 25.44 2.07
C ILE A 593 -10.17 25.15 1.20
N PRO A 594 -10.00 23.90 0.70
CA PRO A 594 -8.90 23.59 -0.20
C PRO A 594 -8.93 24.43 -1.49
N ASP A 595 -7.77 24.97 -1.85
CA ASP A 595 -7.54 25.74 -3.08
C ASP A 595 -7.98 25.02 -4.36
N SER A 596 -7.88 23.70 -4.35
CA SER A 596 -8.30 22.86 -5.46
C SER A 596 -9.79 22.93 -5.76
N LEU A 597 -10.64 23.36 -4.81
CA LEU A 597 -12.06 23.59 -5.04
C LEU A 597 -12.29 24.67 -6.10
N TYR A 598 -11.52 25.75 -6.06
CA TYR A 598 -11.59 26.80 -7.08
C TYR A 598 -11.15 26.24 -8.45
N THR A 599 -10.02 25.52 -8.46
CA THR A 599 -9.45 24.94 -9.68
C THR A 599 -10.44 24.00 -10.37
N VAL A 600 -11.06 23.06 -9.65
CA VAL A 600 -12.06 22.15 -10.23
C VAL A 600 -13.32 22.89 -10.68
N SER A 601 -13.76 23.92 -9.95
CA SER A 601 -14.94 24.70 -10.30
C SER A 601 -14.76 25.48 -11.61
N VAL A 602 -13.58 26.06 -11.84
CA VAL A 602 -13.23 26.73 -13.10
C VAL A 602 -13.15 25.72 -14.23
N ALA A 603 -12.46 24.59 -14.02
CA ALA A 603 -12.30 23.56 -15.05
C ALA A 603 -13.65 22.95 -15.48
N LEU A 604 -14.61 22.81 -14.55
CA LEU A 604 -15.98 22.39 -14.87
C LEU A 604 -16.75 23.48 -15.62
N ALA A 605 -16.62 24.75 -15.23
CA ALA A 605 -17.30 25.85 -15.87
C ALA A 605 -16.97 25.97 -17.38
N ASP A 606 -15.76 25.59 -17.77
CA ASP A 606 -15.30 25.63 -19.17
C ASP A 606 -15.97 24.59 -20.08
N VAL A 607 -16.58 23.53 -19.52
CA VAL A 607 -17.16 22.40 -20.28
C VAL A 607 -18.70 22.35 -20.24
N ILE A 608 -19.31 23.14 -19.36
CA ILE A 608 -20.77 23.20 -19.23
C ILE A 608 -21.40 23.87 -20.47
N SER A 609 -22.51 23.31 -20.95
CA SER A 609 -23.28 23.88 -22.06
C SER A 609 -24.01 25.16 -21.65
N THR A 610 -24.26 26.03 -22.63
CA THR A 610 -24.96 27.32 -22.42
C THR A 610 -26.41 27.19 -21.93
N GLU A 611 -26.98 25.98 -21.94
CA GLU A 611 -28.34 25.72 -21.47
C GLU A 611 -28.43 25.60 -19.94
N ILE A 612 -27.36 25.16 -19.30
CA ILE A 612 -27.27 24.99 -17.84
C ILE A 612 -26.91 26.32 -17.21
N ARG A 613 -27.67 26.71 -16.19
CA ARG A 613 -27.40 27.95 -15.44
C ARG A 613 -27.13 27.62 -13.98
N PRO A 614 -25.85 27.57 -13.57
CA PRO A 614 -25.48 27.43 -12.16
C PRO A 614 -26.02 28.59 -11.32
N LEU A 615 -26.21 28.35 -10.03
CA LEU A 615 -26.62 29.36 -9.06
C LEU A 615 -25.65 30.55 -9.08
N GLY A 616 -26.19 31.77 -9.25
CA GLY A 616 -25.38 32.98 -9.36
C GLY A 616 -24.43 32.99 -10.56
N GLU A 617 -24.75 32.26 -11.63
CA GLU A 617 -23.92 32.08 -12.84
C GLU A 617 -22.50 31.54 -12.55
N SER A 618 -22.33 30.83 -11.43
CA SER A 618 -21.04 30.31 -11.00
C SER A 618 -21.14 28.87 -10.47
N VAL A 619 -20.35 27.97 -11.06
CA VAL A 619 -20.23 26.58 -10.61
C VAL A 619 -19.75 26.50 -9.15
N LEU A 620 -18.86 27.40 -8.75
CA LEU A 620 -18.36 27.46 -7.37
C LEU A 620 -19.50 27.72 -6.37
N ILE A 621 -20.39 28.67 -6.70
CA ILE A 621 -21.52 29.05 -5.86
C ILE A 621 -22.53 27.91 -5.79
N GLN A 622 -22.83 27.27 -6.93
CA GLN A 622 -23.66 26.07 -6.99
C GLN A 622 -23.13 24.98 -6.04
N ILE A 623 -21.82 24.71 -6.04
CA ILE A 623 -21.19 23.68 -5.20
C ILE A 623 -21.27 24.06 -3.72
N LEU A 624 -20.88 25.28 -3.35
CA LEU A 624 -20.92 25.75 -1.95
C LEU A 624 -22.32 25.65 -1.33
N PHE A 625 -23.34 26.12 -2.05
CA PHE A 625 -24.71 26.08 -1.56
C PHE A 625 -25.34 24.69 -1.59
N SER A 626 -24.94 23.83 -2.52
CA SER A 626 -25.33 22.41 -2.51
C SER A 626 -24.80 21.69 -1.27
N ALA A 627 -23.57 21.99 -0.84
CA ALA A 627 -22.99 21.45 0.38
C ALA A 627 -23.70 22.01 1.63
N LEU A 628 -23.94 23.32 1.67
CA LEU A 628 -24.66 23.98 2.76
C LEU A 628 -26.08 23.42 2.93
N TYR A 629 -26.78 23.17 1.82
CA TYR A 629 -28.11 22.55 1.82
C TYR A 629 -28.10 21.18 2.52
N THR A 630 -27.16 20.30 2.14
CA THR A 630 -27.05 18.97 2.75
C THR A 630 -26.74 19.05 4.23
N LYS A 631 -25.84 19.95 4.65
CA LYS A 631 -25.48 20.10 6.06
C LYS A 631 -26.62 20.74 6.89
N LEU A 632 -27.44 21.63 6.32
CA LEU A 632 -28.68 22.10 6.97
C LEU A 632 -29.68 20.95 7.20
N LEU A 633 -29.83 20.05 6.22
CA LEU A 633 -30.65 18.84 6.38
C LEU A 633 -30.08 17.89 7.45
N GLU A 634 -28.75 17.74 7.53
CA GLU A 634 -28.10 16.98 8.60
C GLU A 634 -28.43 17.58 9.97
N ALA A 635 -28.27 18.89 10.13
CA ALA A 635 -28.57 19.62 11.36
C ALA A 635 -30.06 19.56 11.75
N SER A 636 -30.96 19.40 10.77
CA SER A 636 -32.40 19.19 11.02
C SER A 636 -32.74 17.81 11.61
N LYS A 637 -31.89 16.80 11.34
CA LYS A 637 -32.06 15.41 11.77
C LYS A 637 -31.28 15.06 13.05
N THR A 638 -30.24 15.82 13.37
CA THR A 638 -29.35 15.50 14.50
C THR A 638 -30.05 15.79 15.83
N GLU A 639 -30.20 14.78 16.68
CA GLU A 639 -30.69 14.91 18.06
C GLU A 639 -29.66 15.72 18.87
N THR A 640 -30.03 16.92 19.33
CA THR A 640 -29.15 17.72 20.17
C THR A 640 -29.19 17.20 21.60
N ILE A 641 -28.16 16.46 22.00
CA ILE A 641 -27.76 16.35 23.40
C ILE A 641 -27.18 17.72 23.79
N ASP A 642 -27.73 18.37 24.81
CA ASP A 642 -27.16 19.62 25.33
C ASP A 642 -25.76 19.36 25.92
N SER A 643 -24.95 20.42 26.03
CA SER A 643 -23.59 20.40 26.59
C SER A 643 -23.45 19.80 28.00
N ASP A 644 -24.57 19.51 28.68
CA ASP A 644 -24.66 18.93 30.02
C ASP A 644 -25.18 17.48 30.05
N GLY A 645 -25.33 16.80 28.90
CA GLY A 645 -25.79 15.41 28.85
C GLY A 645 -27.28 15.22 29.17
N VAL A 646 -28.08 16.28 29.06
CA VAL A 646 -29.53 16.23 29.22
C VAL A 646 -30.19 16.23 27.84
N PRO A 647 -31.18 15.35 27.57
CA PRO A 647 -31.96 15.42 26.33
C PRO A 647 -32.67 16.77 26.24
N SER A 648 -32.46 17.49 25.14
CA SER A 648 -33.14 18.76 24.89
C SER A 648 -34.66 18.56 24.84
N SER A 649 -35.44 19.54 25.33
CA SER A 649 -36.90 19.41 25.35
C SER A 649 -37.47 19.30 23.92
N PRO A 650 -38.49 18.45 23.67
CA PRO A 650 -39.01 18.19 22.30
C PRO A 650 -39.40 19.45 21.52
N GLN A 651 -39.87 20.49 22.22
CA GLN A 651 -40.31 21.76 21.62
C GLN A 651 -39.15 22.58 21.01
N VAL A 652 -37.96 22.54 21.63
CA VAL A 652 -36.77 23.26 21.13
C VAL A 652 -36.20 22.54 19.90
N GLN A 653 -36.30 21.22 19.89
CA GLN A 653 -35.83 20.38 18.79
C GLN A 653 -36.71 20.53 17.53
N GLU A 654 -38.04 20.57 17.68
CA GLU A 654 -38.96 20.86 16.57
C GLU A 654 -38.72 22.27 15.98
N GLN A 655 -38.45 23.27 16.83
CA GLN A 655 -38.13 24.62 16.37
C GLN A 655 -36.83 24.68 15.58
N LYS A 656 -35.76 24.01 16.05
CA LYS A 656 -34.47 23.97 15.33
C LYS A 656 -34.61 23.26 13.98
N SER A 657 -35.29 22.12 13.94
CA SER A 657 -35.52 21.38 12.69
C SER A 657 -36.32 22.20 11.67
N SER A 658 -37.37 22.90 12.13
CA SER A 658 -38.15 23.81 11.29
C SER A 658 -37.30 24.96 10.72
N ILE A 659 -36.45 25.59 11.55
CA ILE A 659 -35.55 26.66 11.11
C ILE A 659 -34.57 26.16 10.04
N CYS A 660 -33.96 24.98 10.24
CA CYS A 660 -33.06 24.38 9.26
C CYS A 660 -33.74 24.14 7.90
N ASN A 661 -34.97 23.64 7.89
CA ASN A 661 -35.72 23.41 6.65
C ASN A 661 -36.06 24.73 5.93
N VAL A 662 -36.49 25.76 6.67
CA VAL A 662 -36.76 27.09 6.10
C VAL A 662 -35.48 27.73 5.53
N LEU A 663 -34.35 27.59 6.23
CA LEU A 663 -33.05 28.03 5.73
C LEU A 663 -32.65 27.28 4.45
N ALA A 664 -32.87 25.96 4.40
CA ALA A 664 -32.55 25.12 3.25
C ALA A 664 -33.40 25.48 2.01
N GLU A 665 -34.68 25.81 2.18
CA GLU A 665 -35.51 26.32 1.09
C GLU A 665 -35.04 27.70 0.60
N ALA A 666 -34.69 28.60 1.53
CA ALA A 666 -34.27 29.95 1.21
C ALA A 666 -32.98 30.00 0.37
N ILE A 667 -31.99 29.15 0.68
CA ILE A 667 -30.72 29.11 -0.08
C ILE A 667 -30.90 28.65 -1.54
N CYS A 668 -31.94 27.88 -1.84
CA CYS A 668 -32.24 27.46 -3.22
C CYS A 668 -32.66 28.62 -4.13
N SER A 669 -33.02 29.76 -3.53
CA SER A 669 -33.52 30.96 -4.21
C SER A 669 -32.64 32.19 -3.94
N ILE A 670 -31.37 31.99 -3.57
CA ILE A 670 -30.49 33.09 -3.11
C ILE A 670 -30.12 34.08 -4.22
N ASP A 671 -30.13 33.65 -5.48
CA ASP A 671 -29.87 34.49 -6.65
C ASP A 671 -31.14 35.06 -7.29
N GLU A 672 -32.33 34.76 -6.74
CA GLU A 672 -33.58 35.30 -7.26
C GLU A 672 -33.64 36.82 -7.12
N ASP A 673 -34.19 37.47 -8.15
CA ASP A 673 -34.33 38.93 -8.28
C ASP A 673 -33.02 39.73 -8.16
N ASN A 674 -31.84 39.09 -8.31
CA ASN A 674 -30.52 39.72 -8.17
C ASN A 674 -30.28 40.39 -6.80
N LYS A 675 -30.94 39.90 -5.74
CA LYS A 675 -30.91 40.49 -4.39
C LYS A 675 -29.55 40.44 -3.69
N HIS A 676 -28.73 39.44 -4.02
CA HIS A 676 -27.43 39.18 -3.38
C HIS A 676 -26.26 39.13 -4.39
N THR A 677 -26.47 39.57 -5.64
CA THR A 677 -25.49 39.43 -6.74
C THR A 677 -24.15 40.11 -6.45
N GLU A 678 -24.15 41.28 -5.79
CA GLU A 678 -22.92 41.99 -5.42
C GLU A 678 -22.06 41.18 -4.44
N SER A 679 -22.68 40.64 -3.37
CA SER A 679 -22.00 39.82 -2.37
C SER A 679 -21.48 38.50 -2.96
N ILE A 680 -22.25 37.88 -3.85
CA ILE A 680 -21.83 36.67 -4.59
C ILE A 680 -20.60 36.98 -5.46
N THR A 681 -20.62 38.10 -6.18
CA THR A 681 -19.50 38.51 -7.05
C THR A 681 -18.25 38.82 -6.22
N ALA A 682 -18.41 39.44 -5.05
CA ALA A 682 -17.31 39.71 -4.13
C ALA A 682 -16.65 38.41 -3.64
N LEU A 683 -17.43 37.41 -3.25
CA LEU A 683 -16.92 36.08 -2.85
C LEU A 683 -16.14 35.41 -3.99
N ILE A 684 -16.66 35.42 -5.22
CA ILE A 684 -15.98 34.84 -6.39
C ILE A 684 -14.64 35.53 -6.66
N ASN A 685 -14.61 36.86 -6.55
CA ASN A 685 -13.39 37.63 -6.73
C ASN A 685 -12.37 37.35 -5.61
N TYR A 686 -12.82 37.26 -4.35
CA TYR A 686 -11.97 36.87 -3.22
C TYR A 686 -11.35 35.49 -3.43
N ALA A 687 -12.16 34.50 -3.84
CA ALA A 687 -11.69 33.16 -4.16
C ALA A 687 -10.62 33.15 -5.27
N ARG A 688 -10.83 33.96 -6.31
CA ARG A 688 -9.87 34.15 -7.41
C ARG A 688 -8.57 34.84 -6.97
N GLU A 689 -8.67 35.84 -6.09
CA GLU A 689 -7.52 36.60 -5.60
C GLU A 689 -6.67 35.79 -4.61
N SER A 690 -7.30 34.98 -3.75
CA SER A 690 -6.62 34.07 -2.83
C SER A 690 -5.68 33.10 -3.57
N GLN A 691 -6.14 32.57 -4.71
CA GLN A 691 -5.33 31.75 -5.62
C GLN A 691 -4.10 32.48 -6.18
N ARG A 692 -4.24 33.78 -6.51
CA ARG A 692 -3.14 34.58 -7.07
C ARG A 692 -2.15 35.02 -6.00
N SER A 693 -2.64 35.44 -4.83
CA SER A 693 -1.82 35.94 -3.74
C SER A 693 -0.90 34.86 -3.15
N ARG A 694 -1.31 33.59 -3.16
CA ARG A 694 -0.42 32.48 -2.78
C ARG A 694 0.70 32.24 -3.80
N GLY A 695 0.51 32.60 -5.07
CA GLY A 695 1.58 32.58 -6.08
C GLY A 695 2.61 33.72 -5.91
N ASP A 696 2.19 34.89 -5.41
CA ASP A 696 3.06 36.08 -5.27
C ASP A 696 3.76 36.20 -3.90
N LEU A 697 3.22 35.59 -2.82
CA LEU A 697 3.83 35.64 -1.48
C LEU A 697 5.14 34.86 -1.37
N ASP A 698 5.39 33.92 -2.27
CA ASP A 698 6.62 33.12 -2.31
C ASP A 698 7.82 33.87 -2.93
N ASP A 699 7.58 35.00 -3.63
CA ASP A 699 8.65 35.87 -4.16
C ASP A 699 9.19 36.87 -3.10
N VAL A 700 8.53 37.02 -1.96
CA VAL A 700 8.88 38.02 -0.92
C VAL A 700 9.40 37.37 0.37
N ALA A 701 9.25 36.06 0.54
CA ALA A 701 9.64 35.32 1.76
C ALA A 701 11.13 34.89 1.80
N GLU A 702 12.03 35.55 1.08
CA GLU A 702 13.48 35.28 1.08
C GLU A 702 14.22 35.87 2.31
N GLY A 703 13.51 36.22 3.39
CA GLY A 703 14.06 37.08 4.44
C GLY A 703 13.51 36.88 5.86
N ALA A 704 13.10 35.69 6.30
CA ALA A 704 12.93 35.42 7.74
C ALA A 704 12.90 33.92 8.05
N GLY A 705 13.99 33.40 8.60
CA GLY A 705 14.05 32.02 9.09
C GLY A 705 13.27 31.84 10.39
N LEU A 706 12.40 30.83 10.44
CA LEU A 706 11.90 30.23 11.67
C LEU A 706 11.89 28.70 11.58
N SER A 707 12.36 28.11 12.67
CA SER A 707 12.76 26.72 12.85
C SER A 707 11.56 25.80 13.10
N PHE A 708 11.55 24.60 12.50
CA PHE A 708 10.91 23.44 13.09
C PHE A 708 11.90 22.28 13.17
N VAL A 709 12.02 21.75 14.39
CA VAL A 709 12.99 20.76 14.85
C VAL A 709 12.64 19.38 14.29
N SER A 710 13.61 18.76 13.61
CA SER A 710 13.63 17.30 13.41
C SER A 710 14.96 16.77 13.94
N THR A 711 14.89 16.02 15.03
CA THR A 711 16.03 15.37 15.67
C THR A 711 16.48 14.17 14.84
N VAL A 712 17.58 14.32 14.11
CA VAL A 712 18.40 13.20 13.62
C VAL A 712 19.80 13.34 14.22
N LYS A 713 20.33 12.19 14.64
CA LYS A 713 21.52 12.01 15.48
C LYS A 713 22.78 12.62 14.84
N MET A 714 23.60 13.25 15.69
CA MET A 714 25.03 13.47 15.45
C MET A 714 25.78 12.13 15.53
N ASP A 715 26.52 11.79 14.49
CA ASP A 715 28.00 11.70 14.53
C ASP A 715 28.55 11.41 13.12
N ASP A 716 29.84 11.76 12.94
CA ASP A 716 30.72 11.61 11.77
C ASP A 716 30.72 12.72 10.69
N LEU A 717 31.48 13.79 10.98
CA LEU A 717 32.19 14.57 9.96
C LEU A 717 33.30 13.71 9.33
N HIS A 718 33.40 13.68 8.00
CA HIS A 718 34.62 13.96 7.21
C HIS A 718 34.29 14.07 5.69
N GLY A 719 34.39 15.30 5.16
CA GLY A 719 34.93 15.63 3.82
C GLY A 719 34.21 15.15 2.56
N GLY A 720 33.40 16.02 1.95
CA GLY A 720 33.02 15.93 0.54
C GLY A 720 31.94 16.94 0.14
N HIS A 721 32.32 17.99 -0.60
CA HIS A 721 31.40 18.97 -1.16
C HIS A 721 30.34 18.28 -2.05
N GLN A 722 29.08 18.29 -1.61
CA GLN A 722 27.91 18.17 -2.48
C GLN A 722 26.93 19.28 -2.09
N SER A 723 26.64 20.12 -3.09
CA SER A 723 25.65 21.20 -3.04
C SER A 723 24.28 20.64 -2.66
N THR A 724 23.74 21.09 -1.53
CA THR A 724 22.33 20.94 -1.18
C THR A 724 21.49 21.71 -2.21
N PRO A 725 20.52 21.08 -2.90
CA PRO A 725 19.53 21.84 -3.65
C PRO A 725 18.53 22.44 -2.65
N SER A 726 18.72 23.72 -2.34
CA SER A 726 17.69 24.59 -1.79
C SER A 726 16.79 25.04 -2.94
N THR A 727 15.58 24.49 -3.07
CA THR A 727 14.57 25.05 -3.98
C THR A 727 13.17 24.64 -3.54
N ARG A 728 12.48 25.49 -2.76
CA ARG A 728 11.02 25.53 -2.70
C ARG A 728 10.58 26.51 -3.79
N SER A 729 10.45 26.02 -5.01
CA SER A 729 9.75 26.71 -6.10
C SER A 729 8.32 26.20 -6.15
N GLY A 730 7.37 27.06 -6.57
CA GLY A 730 5.99 26.70 -6.90
C GLY A 730 5.87 25.76 -8.12
N GLU A 731 6.67 24.70 -8.16
CA GLU A 731 6.39 23.54 -8.98
C GLU A 731 5.16 22.86 -8.37
N GLU A 732 4.08 22.75 -9.14
CA GLU A 732 3.01 21.81 -8.83
C GLU A 732 3.65 20.48 -8.43
N TYR A 733 3.39 20.02 -7.20
CA TYR A 733 4.06 18.85 -6.61
C TYR A 733 3.94 17.64 -7.54
N ASN A 734 5.03 17.30 -8.24
CA ASN A 734 5.05 16.10 -9.08
C ASN A 734 5.53 14.91 -8.25
N VAL A 735 4.67 13.92 -8.07
CA VAL A 735 5.01 12.67 -7.37
C VAL A 735 6.19 11.92 -8.02
N GLU A 736 6.50 12.20 -9.29
CA GLU A 736 7.63 11.60 -10.00
C GLU A 736 8.96 12.31 -9.72
N ASN A 737 8.96 13.53 -9.14
CA ASN A 737 10.19 14.28 -8.89
C ASN A 737 10.95 13.75 -7.67
N ALA A 738 10.23 13.33 -6.62
CA ALA A 738 10.82 12.79 -5.41
C ALA A 738 9.80 11.97 -4.59
N ASP A 739 10.25 10.86 -4.00
CA ASP A 739 9.37 9.94 -3.27
C ASP A 739 8.70 10.59 -2.03
N TYR A 740 9.39 11.51 -1.34
CA TYR A 740 8.85 12.21 -0.15
C TYR A 740 7.61 13.06 -0.46
N ILE A 741 7.41 13.48 -1.71
CA ILE A 741 6.24 14.27 -2.11
C ILE A 741 4.97 13.43 -1.91
N SER A 742 5.00 12.16 -2.32
CA SER A 742 3.88 11.25 -2.13
C SER A 742 3.59 10.97 -0.65
N GLU A 743 4.62 10.88 0.19
CA GLU A 743 4.47 10.73 1.64
C GLU A 743 3.81 11.95 2.29
N MET A 744 4.22 13.15 1.88
CA MET A 744 3.65 14.40 2.37
C MET A 744 2.16 14.51 2.01
N LEU A 745 1.81 14.31 0.73
CA LEU A 745 0.42 14.40 0.26
C LEU A 745 -0.48 13.36 0.91
N VAL A 746 0.03 12.12 1.10
CA VAL A 746 -0.73 11.08 1.80
C VAL A 746 -0.94 11.40 3.27
N SER A 747 0.03 12.04 3.94
CA SER A 747 -0.14 12.48 5.33
C SER A 747 -1.37 13.38 5.46
N ASP A 748 -1.56 14.30 4.52
CA ASP A 748 -2.72 15.20 4.49
C ASP A 748 -4.02 14.43 4.23
N ILE A 749 -4.04 13.49 3.29
CA ILE A 749 -5.22 12.64 3.02
C ILE A 749 -5.62 11.85 4.28
N LEU A 750 -4.66 11.26 4.98
CA LEU A 750 -4.88 10.40 6.15
C LEU A 750 -5.37 11.16 7.38
N THR A 751 -5.36 12.50 7.39
CA THR A 751 -5.99 13.29 8.46
C THR A 751 -7.51 13.15 8.48
N SER A 752 -8.12 12.86 7.33
CA SER A 752 -9.57 12.75 7.18
C SER A 752 -10.03 11.29 7.11
N SER A 753 -11.17 10.97 7.73
CA SER A 753 -11.75 9.62 7.67
C SER A 753 -12.15 9.22 6.24
N ILE A 754 -12.67 10.17 5.46
CA ILE A 754 -12.96 9.97 4.03
C ILE A 754 -11.69 9.67 3.24
N GLY A 755 -10.57 10.38 3.49
CA GLY A 755 -9.30 10.12 2.83
C GLY A 755 -8.78 8.71 3.11
N LYS A 756 -8.79 8.29 4.39
CA LYS A 756 -8.43 6.93 4.81
C LYS A 756 -9.26 5.86 4.09
N GLN A 757 -10.57 6.05 4.00
CA GLN A 757 -11.48 5.10 3.34
C GLN A 757 -11.34 5.11 1.81
N SER A 758 -11.11 6.28 1.22
CA SER A 758 -10.88 6.43 -0.21
C SER A 758 -9.65 5.64 -0.66
N LEU A 759 -8.53 5.78 0.05
CA LEU A 759 -7.30 5.02 -0.24
C LEU A 759 -7.51 3.51 -0.12
N LYS A 760 -8.21 3.05 0.94
CA LYS A 760 -8.54 1.62 1.12
C LYS A 760 -9.40 1.08 -0.03
N LEU A 761 -10.41 1.85 -0.45
CA LEU A 761 -11.30 1.46 -1.53
C LEU A 761 -10.56 1.37 -2.87
N LEU A 762 -9.74 2.38 -3.19
CA LEU A 762 -8.94 2.39 -4.43
C LEU A 762 -7.91 1.26 -4.45
N TYR A 763 -7.22 1.01 -3.34
CA TYR A 763 -6.29 -0.12 -3.24
C TYR A 763 -6.99 -1.46 -3.52
N ASN A 764 -8.15 -1.70 -2.91
CA ASN A 764 -8.92 -2.91 -3.14
C ASN A 764 -9.43 -3.02 -4.58
N TYR A 765 -9.83 -1.90 -5.19
CA TYR A 765 -10.23 -1.87 -6.59
C TYR A 765 -9.07 -2.26 -7.52
N LEU A 766 -7.88 -1.66 -7.33
CA LEU A 766 -6.68 -2.01 -8.10
C LEU A 766 -6.30 -3.48 -7.93
N ARG A 767 -6.37 -4.02 -6.72
CA ARG A 767 -6.05 -5.42 -6.44
C ARG A 767 -6.97 -6.40 -7.16
N LYS A 768 -8.28 -6.13 -7.19
CA LYS A 768 -9.30 -6.98 -7.84
C LYS A 768 -9.33 -6.85 -9.36
N ASN A 769 -8.80 -5.75 -9.91
CA ASN A 769 -8.90 -5.39 -11.33
C ASN A 769 -7.52 -5.14 -11.99
N SER A 770 -6.44 -5.62 -11.37
CA SER A 770 -5.06 -5.44 -11.82
C SER A 770 -4.84 -5.94 -13.24
N GLU A 771 -5.36 -7.13 -13.54
CA GLU A 771 -5.24 -7.76 -14.85
C GLU A 771 -5.91 -6.93 -15.96
N TRP A 772 -7.10 -6.38 -15.68
CA TRP A 772 -7.76 -5.46 -16.61
C TRP A 772 -6.95 -4.18 -16.85
N LEU A 773 -6.30 -3.65 -15.82
CA LEU A 773 -5.40 -2.50 -15.96
C LEU A 773 -4.17 -2.84 -16.80
N PHE A 774 -3.52 -3.97 -16.56
CA PHE A 774 -2.39 -4.42 -17.37
C PHE A 774 -2.77 -4.62 -18.85
N GLN A 775 -4.00 -5.07 -19.13
CA GLN A 775 -4.54 -5.13 -20.49
C GLN A 775 -4.70 -3.74 -21.10
N LYS A 776 -5.25 -2.76 -20.35
CA LYS A 776 -5.38 -1.37 -20.82
C LYS A 776 -4.04 -0.67 -21.04
N LEU A 777 -3.02 -1.05 -20.28
CA LEU A 777 -1.64 -0.59 -20.45
C LEU A 777 -0.90 -1.33 -21.58
N ASN A 778 -1.52 -2.32 -22.24
CA ASN A 778 -0.90 -3.16 -23.28
C ASN A 778 0.35 -3.94 -22.82
N VAL A 779 0.36 -4.36 -21.55
CA VAL A 779 1.49 -5.11 -20.93
C VAL A 779 1.07 -6.45 -20.35
N SER A 780 -0.23 -6.78 -20.40
CA SER A 780 -0.78 -8.03 -19.85
C SER A 780 -0.31 -9.27 -20.61
N ASP A 781 -0.11 -10.35 -19.86
CA ASP A 781 0.19 -11.67 -20.40
C ASP A 781 -1.04 -12.39 -20.98
N ILE A 782 -2.25 -12.00 -20.56
CA ILE A 782 -3.52 -12.59 -20.95
C ILE A 782 -4.16 -11.83 -22.11
N GLU A 783 -4.60 -12.55 -23.15
CA GLU A 783 -5.36 -11.96 -24.25
C GLU A 783 -6.78 -11.56 -23.82
N LEU A 784 -7.34 -10.54 -24.48
CA LEU A 784 -8.69 -10.05 -24.20
C LEU A 784 -9.72 -11.16 -24.49
N SER A 785 -10.33 -11.72 -23.45
CA SER A 785 -11.49 -12.58 -23.61
C SER A 785 -12.73 -11.73 -23.91
N GLU A 786 -13.31 -11.90 -25.10
CA GLU A 786 -14.58 -11.26 -25.50
C GLU A 786 -15.75 -11.64 -24.60
N PHE A 787 -15.61 -12.72 -23.80
CA PHE A 787 -16.65 -13.25 -22.92
C PHE A 787 -16.56 -12.77 -21.47
N LYS A 788 -15.60 -11.90 -21.11
CA LYS A 788 -15.55 -11.33 -19.76
C LYS A 788 -16.73 -10.38 -19.58
N LEU A 789 -17.72 -10.81 -18.79
CA LEU A 789 -19.00 -10.11 -18.61
C LEU A 789 -18.86 -8.69 -18.06
N LEU A 790 -17.91 -8.45 -17.14
CA LEU A 790 -17.74 -7.20 -16.41
C LEU A 790 -16.25 -6.80 -16.30
N PRO A 791 -15.59 -6.43 -17.41
CA PRO A 791 -14.18 -6.07 -17.38
C PRO A 791 -13.96 -4.83 -16.51
N GLY A 792 -12.98 -4.87 -15.62
CA GLY A 792 -12.62 -3.74 -14.74
C GLY A 792 -13.66 -3.41 -13.65
N GLN A 793 -14.57 -4.34 -13.35
CA GLN A 793 -15.64 -4.16 -12.35
C GLN A 793 -15.74 -5.38 -11.41
N ASN A 794 -14.64 -6.12 -11.24
CA ASN A 794 -14.58 -7.27 -10.35
C ASN A 794 -14.70 -6.81 -8.88
N ILE A 795 -15.65 -7.40 -8.16
CA ILE A 795 -15.87 -7.18 -6.71
C ILE A 795 -15.22 -8.26 -5.83
N THR A 796 -14.77 -9.37 -6.42
CA THR A 796 -14.03 -10.44 -5.76
C THR A 796 -12.61 -10.52 -6.30
N GLU A 797 -11.68 -10.97 -5.46
CA GLU A 797 -10.33 -11.29 -5.90
C GLU A 797 -10.34 -12.69 -6.53
N GLU A 798 -9.66 -12.84 -7.67
CA GLU A 798 -9.47 -14.14 -8.31
C GLU A 798 -8.22 -14.77 -7.65
N GLU A 799 -8.41 -15.83 -6.87
CA GLU A 799 -7.29 -16.56 -6.27
C GLU A 799 -6.79 -17.67 -7.21
N ASP A 800 -5.48 -17.72 -7.40
CA ASP A 800 -4.85 -18.82 -8.13
C ASP A 800 -4.99 -20.12 -7.34
N ASN A 801 -5.64 -21.11 -7.96
CA ASN A 801 -5.68 -22.44 -7.38
C ASN A 801 -4.28 -23.08 -7.38
N LEU A 802 -4.07 -24.05 -6.47
CA LEU A 802 -2.78 -24.73 -6.33
C LEU A 802 -2.29 -25.36 -7.64
N LEU A 803 -3.21 -25.90 -8.46
CA LEU A 803 -2.85 -26.48 -9.75
C LEU A 803 -2.29 -25.43 -10.72
N ASN A 804 -2.87 -24.23 -10.75
CA ASN A 804 -2.39 -23.12 -11.56
C ASN A 804 -0.97 -22.76 -11.13
N LEU A 805 -0.79 -22.57 -9.82
CA LEU A 805 0.47 -22.18 -9.20
C LEU A 805 1.58 -23.25 -9.37
N MET A 806 1.21 -24.52 -9.51
CA MET A 806 2.14 -25.61 -9.83
C MET A 806 2.57 -25.64 -11.30
N PHE A 807 1.65 -25.46 -12.24
CA PHE A 807 1.90 -25.70 -13.67
C PHE A 807 2.11 -24.42 -14.49
N HIS A 808 2.01 -23.25 -13.87
CA HIS A 808 2.17 -21.96 -14.53
C HIS A 808 3.14 -21.04 -13.75
N ILE A 809 3.77 -20.13 -14.48
CA ILE A 809 4.52 -19.00 -13.95
C ILE A 809 3.74 -17.76 -14.38
N GLY A 810 3.06 -17.11 -13.42
CA GLY A 810 2.01 -16.14 -13.73
C GLY A 810 0.91 -16.82 -14.55
N HIS A 811 0.61 -16.27 -15.73
CA HIS A 811 -0.41 -16.82 -16.64
C HIS A 811 0.15 -17.72 -17.76
N GLN A 812 1.46 -17.96 -17.77
CA GLN A 812 2.14 -18.74 -18.80
C GLN A 812 2.50 -20.15 -18.29
N PRO A 813 2.55 -21.19 -19.15
CA PRO A 813 2.91 -22.53 -18.72
C PRO A 813 4.31 -22.57 -18.10
N PHE A 814 4.59 -23.49 -17.19
CA PHE A 814 5.86 -23.53 -16.46
C PHE A 814 7.08 -23.70 -17.41
N ASP A 815 7.04 -24.70 -18.29
CA ASP A 815 8.14 -25.06 -19.19
C ASP A 815 8.10 -24.31 -20.54
N GLN A 816 8.15 -22.97 -20.49
CA GLN A 816 8.01 -22.10 -21.67
C GLN A 816 9.09 -22.32 -22.73
N LEU A 817 10.31 -22.67 -22.31
CA LEU A 817 11.42 -22.93 -23.24
C LEU A 817 11.21 -24.24 -24.03
N LEU A 818 10.64 -25.27 -23.40
CA LEU A 818 10.37 -26.56 -24.04
C LEU A 818 9.16 -26.50 -24.97
N THR A 819 8.10 -25.84 -24.51
CA THR A 819 6.86 -25.65 -25.29
C THR A 819 7.02 -24.66 -26.44
N GLY A 820 8.14 -23.94 -26.49
CA GLY A 820 8.43 -22.94 -27.53
C GLY A 820 7.74 -21.60 -27.32
N GLY A 821 7.13 -21.38 -26.15
CA GLY A 821 6.55 -20.09 -25.73
C GLY A 821 7.60 -18.99 -25.59
N ILE A 822 8.82 -19.36 -25.16
CA ILE A 822 9.98 -18.46 -25.15
C ILE A 822 11.03 -18.94 -26.16
N LYS A 823 11.52 -18.00 -26.97
CA LYS A 823 12.64 -18.21 -27.89
C LYS A 823 13.76 -17.24 -27.58
N ILE A 824 14.96 -17.77 -27.38
CA ILE A 824 16.15 -16.97 -27.06
C ILE A 824 16.78 -16.49 -28.36
N ASP A 825 16.78 -15.17 -28.59
CA ASP A 825 17.59 -14.55 -29.64
C ASP A 825 19.03 -14.34 -29.16
N TYR A 826 19.84 -15.39 -29.33
CA TYR A 826 21.25 -15.35 -28.95
C TYR A 826 22.04 -14.22 -29.65
N ASN A 827 21.69 -13.83 -30.89
CA ASN A 827 22.45 -12.76 -31.56
C ASN A 827 22.20 -11.42 -30.89
N HIS A 828 20.94 -11.14 -30.53
CA HIS A 828 20.59 -9.92 -29.81
C HIS A 828 21.29 -9.88 -28.45
N TRP A 829 21.16 -10.92 -27.63
CA TRP A 829 21.72 -10.92 -26.27
C TRP A 829 23.25 -10.88 -26.20
N PHE A 830 23.96 -11.50 -27.16
CA PHE A 830 25.42 -11.35 -27.23
C PHE A 830 25.86 -9.94 -27.65
N GLN A 831 24.95 -9.12 -28.16
CA GLN A 831 25.16 -7.72 -28.50
C GLN A 831 24.64 -6.74 -27.42
N THR A 832 24.05 -7.26 -26.34
CA THR A 832 23.62 -6.49 -25.16
C THR A 832 24.75 -6.45 -24.12
N PRO A 833 25.11 -5.28 -23.56
CA PRO A 833 26.17 -5.18 -22.55
C PRO A 833 25.77 -5.87 -21.23
N MET A 834 26.63 -6.76 -20.74
CA MET A 834 26.38 -7.54 -19.50
C MET A 834 27.52 -7.45 -18.48
N SER A 835 28.59 -6.71 -18.78
CA SER A 835 29.75 -6.53 -17.90
C SER A 835 30.43 -7.84 -17.47
N ILE A 836 30.40 -8.88 -18.32
CA ILE A 836 31.10 -10.15 -18.06
C ILE A 836 32.50 -10.12 -18.68
N THR A 837 33.49 -10.74 -18.04
CA THR A 837 34.82 -10.89 -18.64
C THR A 837 34.90 -12.14 -19.52
N THR A 838 35.85 -12.16 -20.47
CA THR A 838 36.12 -13.35 -21.30
C THR A 838 36.47 -14.57 -20.44
N GLU A 839 37.22 -14.37 -19.35
CA GLU A 839 37.55 -15.42 -18.38
C GLU A 839 36.30 -16.00 -17.69
N ARG A 840 35.36 -15.16 -17.24
CA ARG A 840 34.11 -15.64 -16.65
C ARG A 840 33.24 -16.35 -17.68
N ALA A 841 33.21 -15.85 -18.90
CA ALA A 841 32.51 -16.51 -19.99
C ALA A 841 33.15 -17.87 -20.36
N TRP A 842 34.46 -18.02 -20.18
CA TRP A 842 35.14 -19.30 -20.35
C TRP A 842 34.72 -20.32 -19.28
N LEU A 843 34.54 -19.92 -18.01
CA LEU A 843 34.01 -20.80 -16.95
C LEU A 843 32.62 -21.37 -17.31
N GLN A 844 31.78 -20.50 -17.87
CA GLN A 844 30.71 -20.77 -18.85
C GLN A 844 30.91 -21.98 -19.76
N ILE A 845 31.66 -21.70 -20.81
CA ILE A 845 31.78 -22.52 -22.02
C ILE A 845 32.48 -23.84 -21.72
N SER A 846 33.48 -23.86 -20.83
CA SER A 846 34.24 -25.06 -20.50
C SER A 846 33.42 -26.15 -19.81
N GLN A 847 32.28 -25.80 -19.21
CA GLN A 847 31.39 -26.75 -18.55
C GLN A 847 30.36 -27.38 -19.48
N ARG A 848 30.33 -26.98 -20.76
CA ARG A 848 29.49 -27.62 -21.76
C ARG A 848 29.99 -29.04 -22.07
N TYR A 849 29.08 -29.91 -22.47
CA TYR A 849 29.44 -31.30 -22.80
C TYR A 849 30.42 -31.36 -23.98
N GLU A 850 30.33 -30.46 -24.97
CA GLU A 850 31.24 -30.45 -26.14
C GLU A 850 32.70 -30.16 -25.77
N PHE A 851 32.98 -29.61 -24.59
CA PHE A 851 34.32 -29.21 -24.16
C PHE A 851 34.96 -30.24 -23.20
N GLN A 852 34.29 -31.37 -22.93
CA GLN A 852 34.79 -32.44 -22.06
C GLN A 852 35.73 -33.40 -22.81
N GLU A 853 36.75 -33.92 -22.12
CA GLU A 853 37.85 -34.69 -22.74
C GLU A 853 37.41 -36.02 -23.41
N ASN A 854 36.28 -36.60 -23.00
CA ASN A 854 35.85 -37.95 -23.40
C ASN A 854 34.67 -37.98 -24.40
N VAL A 855 34.31 -36.86 -25.00
CA VAL A 855 33.11 -36.75 -25.86
C VAL A 855 33.44 -37.03 -27.33
N LYS A 856 32.58 -37.82 -27.99
CA LYS A 856 32.70 -38.13 -29.42
C LYS A 856 32.13 -36.97 -30.25
N LEU A 857 33.01 -36.12 -30.75
CA LEU A 857 32.69 -35.00 -31.64
C LEU A 857 32.97 -35.34 -33.09
N SER A 858 32.25 -34.70 -34.02
CA SER A 858 32.62 -34.67 -35.43
C SER A 858 33.88 -33.83 -35.66
N VAL A 859 34.57 -34.07 -36.78
CA VAL A 859 35.79 -33.32 -37.14
C VAL A 859 35.55 -31.80 -37.18
N GLN A 860 34.38 -31.37 -37.65
CA GLN A 860 34.01 -29.95 -37.72
C GLN A 860 33.84 -29.36 -36.31
N GLU A 861 33.18 -30.06 -35.41
CA GLU A 861 32.97 -29.63 -34.02
C GLU A 861 34.29 -29.56 -33.26
N THR A 862 35.22 -30.51 -33.47
CA THR A 862 36.56 -30.46 -32.86
C THR A 862 37.33 -29.19 -33.25
N VAL A 863 37.25 -28.78 -34.53
CA VAL A 863 37.88 -27.54 -35.00
C VAL A 863 37.23 -26.31 -34.36
N MET A 864 35.89 -26.30 -34.26
CA MET A 864 35.16 -25.21 -33.60
C MET A 864 35.54 -25.09 -32.12
N VAL A 865 35.58 -26.20 -31.38
CA VAL A 865 35.96 -26.25 -29.96
C VAL A 865 37.40 -25.76 -29.75
N ALA A 866 38.35 -26.24 -30.55
CA ALA A 866 39.74 -25.80 -30.46
C ALA A 866 39.88 -24.28 -30.73
N PHE A 867 39.16 -23.77 -31.72
CA PHE A 867 39.14 -22.34 -32.02
C PHE A 867 38.55 -21.52 -30.86
N ILE A 868 37.35 -21.88 -30.38
CA ILE A 868 36.70 -21.16 -29.27
C ILE A 868 37.58 -21.18 -28.01
N THR A 869 38.19 -22.33 -27.71
CA THR A 869 39.14 -22.47 -26.59
C THR A 869 40.31 -21.50 -26.73
N SER A 870 40.88 -21.35 -27.93
CA SER A 870 41.98 -20.40 -28.15
C SER A 870 41.60 -18.92 -27.98
N GLN A 871 40.33 -18.57 -28.20
CA GLN A 871 39.84 -17.19 -28.11
C GLN A 871 39.38 -16.80 -26.70
N CYS A 872 38.86 -17.74 -25.91
CA CYS A 872 38.33 -17.46 -24.57
C CYS A 872 39.32 -17.75 -23.44
N LYS A 873 40.32 -18.60 -23.67
CA LYS A 873 41.34 -18.99 -22.67
C LYS A 873 42.59 -18.10 -22.70
N SER A 874 42.70 -17.22 -23.69
CA SER A 874 43.75 -16.18 -23.82
C SER A 874 43.40 -14.96 -22.99
#